data_AF-A0AAE6BL90-F1
#
_entry.id   AF-A0AAE6BL90-F1
#
_cell.length_a   1.000
_cell.length_b   1.000
_cell.length_c   1.000
_cell.angle_alpha   90.00
_cell.angle_beta   90.00
_cell.angle_gamma   90.00
#
_symmetry.space_group_name_H-M   'P 1'
#
loop_
_entity.id
_entity.type
_entity.pdbx_description
1 polymer ?
#
loop_
_entity_poly.entity_id
_entity_poly.type
_entity_poly.pdbx_seq_one_letter_code
_entity_poly.pdbx_strand_id
1 'polypeptide(L)'
;MCAMVYAFSDGSPIAEYLIFLSVLFLSLALFLPRTALSKADGALAKLAGFARARRALPEQGLVSDLRRIDVFRIIVGAMATCRYGKILFVSLALQDTATILLAGMATLLAIFVTVGFLTPASVFVLMSTSNILFDNYLGASTLGTMVMSICLLVVLLAPGGLTLSLDTALANSRPLSSVIVWLRRISGPVHADRIIIAKLCGLFAYFCVCLYSVSWHTLDEAWTSGLVIAWVMLSPIANPDFFPHMWDAYNLAPWLFVGIARLSMAGMFAWYVLTLPGIFMGRWVRLFIIVWGLLFFLISALVLPLSYLGWYELAFWFVLFAQGKAFGATSGPDLAILFDDRCNLCDTTVKTLARLDVFCRVEFRPIRRNIEFANNHGVSLQQGLTDLVGVDLSNGNRVSGFDLYYTLTGRLVLLWPLRPIFWLARLTKIGPTLYRFIADRRTKLFGVCEFSNIPDRYFRSVVTPDDNAARRATPFTAGLVLTLAVLGASFLLRLPIGSTEPETRSVANFARSLFGASPAAFGIYKINVFNSQDLSIFRFTNEVFLHHDGFDLTSSEATVTSDSKRIEQVMSDQQAYLLTSHMRRMSRMNFGCDREFIESTLPIWRDTHRLPNGEIPVEDVIIEFRISAWPTADDLRAYATMQRGSWPLCRFRVNLKNQSISDIVFIQEGLNESVRQKGYPPVLGANHAEAAIDFPCRYAAAFSNLLAKPQTNSEPSSEFTTKLSQVGEDRFGRFGADCFLETWQLLRQWPDNFPENHFASIDPDSCDLGLELLRRLNNSLAAKAGPSPSISAHLQKGEAAAAASDSLQCLQESRAGWDSYWNEALLSSQVMPLTSASATAKNQEVRSLIAP
;
A
#
# COMPACT_ATOMS: atom_id res chain seq x y z
N MET A 1 -26.22 -11.80 11.00
CA MET A 1 -24.78 -11.64 11.25
C MET A 1 -24.07 -11.77 9.93
N CYS A 2 -23.59 -10.66 9.36
CA CYS A 2 -22.72 -10.72 8.19
C CYS A 2 -21.42 -11.41 8.62
N ALA A 3 -20.98 -12.44 7.91
CA ALA A 3 -19.70 -13.07 8.19
C ALA A 3 -18.60 -11.99 8.08
N MET A 4 -17.81 -11.80 9.15
CA MET A 4 -16.67 -10.89 9.10
C MET A 4 -15.71 -11.38 8.01
N VAL A 5 -15.49 -10.56 6.99
CA VAL A 5 -14.50 -10.81 5.95
C VAL A 5 -13.14 -10.39 6.47
N TYR A 6 -12.28 -11.35 6.77
CA TYR A 6 -10.90 -11.11 7.18
C TYR A 6 -10.02 -10.90 5.95
N ALA A 7 -9.34 -9.76 5.85
CA ALA A 7 -8.57 -9.38 4.67
C ALA A 7 -7.36 -10.30 4.42
N PHE A 8 -6.74 -10.83 5.47
CA PHE A 8 -5.56 -11.70 5.42
C PHE A 8 -5.82 -13.10 5.98
N SER A 9 -7.00 -13.67 5.71
CA SER A 9 -7.31 -15.06 6.07
C SER A 9 -7.92 -15.80 4.89
N ASP A 10 -7.53 -17.06 4.69
CA ASP A 10 -8.21 -17.98 3.79
C ASP A 10 -9.33 -18.75 4.51
N GLY A 11 -9.62 -18.42 5.78
CA GLY A 11 -10.70 -19.02 6.57
C GLY A 11 -10.77 -18.45 7.99
N SER A 12 -10.18 -19.17 8.96
CA SER A 12 -10.14 -18.75 10.37
C SER A 12 -8.74 -18.26 10.75
N PRO A 13 -8.58 -16.97 11.10
CA PRO A 13 -7.32 -16.43 11.57
C PRO A 13 -6.66 -17.24 12.70
N ILE A 14 -7.47 -17.74 13.64
CA ILE A 14 -6.98 -18.54 14.76
C ILE A 14 -6.45 -19.89 14.28
N ALA A 15 -7.19 -20.58 13.39
CA ALA A 15 -6.75 -21.87 12.86
C ALA A 15 -5.43 -21.73 12.08
N GLU A 16 -5.30 -20.68 11.27
CA GLU A 16 -4.09 -20.39 10.50
C GLU A 16 -2.89 -20.06 11.41
N TYR A 17 -3.12 -19.34 12.50
CA TYR A 17 -2.10 -19.10 13.51
C TYR A 17 -1.67 -20.40 14.22
N LEU A 18 -2.61 -21.29 14.54
CA LEU A 18 -2.32 -22.61 15.11
C LEU A 18 -1.55 -23.50 14.13
N ILE A 19 -1.85 -23.44 12.84
CA ILE A 19 -1.08 -24.12 11.79
C ILE A 19 0.36 -23.59 11.77
N PHE A 20 0.55 -22.26 11.79
CA PHE A 20 1.90 -21.67 11.91
C PHE A 20 2.65 -22.20 13.13
N LEU A 21 2.03 -22.18 14.32
CA LEU A 21 2.66 -22.68 15.55
C LEU A 21 2.96 -24.18 15.47
N SER A 22 2.11 -24.96 14.82
CA SER A 22 2.30 -26.41 14.64
C SER A 22 3.50 -26.70 13.73
N VAL A 23 3.61 -26.01 12.58
CA VAL A 23 4.76 -26.13 11.68
C VAL A 23 6.05 -25.70 12.37
N LEU A 24 5.99 -24.62 13.17
CA LEU A 24 7.12 -24.17 13.97
C LEU A 24 7.52 -25.23 15.00
N PHE A 25 6.58 -25.75 15.78
CA PHE A 25 6.85 -26.76 16.79
C PHE A 25 7.46 -28.05 16.19
N LEU A 26 6.92 -28.53 15.08
CA LEU A 26 7.48 -29.68 14.35
C LEU A 26 8.91 -29.41 13.87
N SER A 27 9.15 -28.20 13.35
CA SER A 27 10.49 -27.77 12.92
C SER A 27 11.48 -27.67 14.09
N LEU A 28 11.03 -27.17 15.25
CA LEU A 28 11.83 -27.14 16.48
C LEU A 28 12.19 -28.55 16.96
N ALA A 29 11.20 -29.44 16.98
CA ALA A 29 11.37 -30.83 17.39
C ALA A 29 12.41 -31.56 16.53
N LEU A 30 12.41 -31.31 15.21
CA LEU A 30 13.37 -31.87 14.27
C LEU A 30 14.84 -31.50 14.58
N PHE A 31 15.07 -30.33 15.21
CA PHE A 31 16.41 -29.85 15.56
C PHE A 31 16.77 -29.98 17.04
N LEU A 32 15.94 -30.64 17.86
CA LEU A 32 16.33 -31.07 19.21
C LEU A 32 17.51 -32.05 19.19
N PRO A 33 17.59 -33.03 18.26
CA PRO A 33 18.76 -33.90 18.14
C PRO A 33 20.02 -33.11 17.72
N ARG A 34 21.12 -33.30 18.45
CA ARG A 34 22.40 -32.61 18.20
C ARG A 34 22.94 -32.83 16.78
N THR A 35 22.72 -34.01 16.21
CA THR A 35 23.15 -34.37 14.86
C THR A 35 22.41 -33.57 13.78
N ALA A 36 21.08 -33.45 13.91
CA ALA A 36 20.25 -32.65 13.01
C ALA A 36 20.63 -31.16 13.11
N LEU A 37 20.79 -30.64 14.34
CA LEU A 37 21.21 -29.26 14.56
C LEU A 37 22.60 -28.97 13.97
N SER A 38 23.57 -29.87 14.13
CA SER A 38 24.91 -29.70 13.56
C SER A 38 24.90 -29.70 12.02
N LYS A 39 24.06 -30.53 11.39
CA LYS A 39 23.86 -30.51 9.94
C LYS A 39 23.24 -29.20 9.47
N ALA A 40 22.22 -28.71 10.20
CA ALA A 40 21.58 -27.42 9.91
C ALA A 40 22.59 -26.27 10.06
N ASP A 41 23.37 -26.24 11.13
CA ASP A 41 24.43 -25.26 11.37
C ASP A 41 25.45 -25.24 10.21
N GLY A 42 25.89 -26.41 9.77
CA GLY A 42 26.78 -26.55 8.61
C GLY A 42 26.15 -26.07 7.29
N ALA A 43 24.85 -26.31 7.07
CA ALA A 43 24.14 -25.82 5.89
C ALA A 43 23.99 -24.29 5.89
N LEU A 44 23.61 -23.71 7.04
CA LEU A 44 23.51 -22.26 7.22
C LEU A 44 24.87 -21.57 7.07
N ALA A 45 25.93 -22.16 7.62
CA ALA A 45 27.31 -21.70 7.43
C ALA A 45 27.72 -21.69 5.95
N LYS A 46 27.41 -22.75 5.20
CA LYS A 46 27.69 -22.83 3.75
C LYS A 46 26.92 -21.76 2.98
N LEU A 47 25.65 -21.54 3.31
CA LEU A 47 24.84 -20.51 2.68
C LEU A 47 25.36 -19.10 2.97
N ALA A 48 25.72 -18.81 4.22
CA ALA A 48 26.37 -17.55 4.59
C ALA A 48 27.70 -17.37 3.86
N GLY A 49 28.55 -18.40 3.85
CA GLY A 49 29.82 -18.41 3.10
C GLY A 49 29.64 -18.15 1.60
N PHE A 50 28.62 -18.76 0.99
CA PHE A 50 28.26 -18.50 -0.41
C PHE A 50 27.86 -17.04 -0.63
N ALA A 51 27.03 -16.47 0.24
CA ALA A 51 26.64 -15.06 0.17
C ALA A 51 27.85 -14.12 0.29
N ARG A 52 28.80 -14.42 1.18
CA ARG A 52 30.07 -13.67 1.30
C ARG A 52 30.94 -13.78 0.05
N ALA A 53 31.08 -14.99 -0.49
CA ALA A 53 31.87 -15.23 -1.70
C ALA A 53 31.34 -14.41 -2.89
N ARG A 54 30.01 -14.20 -2.93
CA ARG A 54 29.34 -13.35 -3.94
C ARG A 54 29.26 -11.87 -3.55
N ARG A 55 29.70 -11.49 -2.34
CA ARG A 55 29.53 -10.17 -1.72
C ARG A 55 28.06 -9.71 -1.76
N ALA A 56 27.13 -10.65 -1.62
CA ALA A 56 25.71 -10.43 -1.88
C ALA A 56 25.10 -9.40 -0.90
N LEU A 57 25.58 -9.43 0.35
CA LEU A 57 25.21 -8.48 1.39
C LEU A 57 26.47 -7.88 2.03
N PRO A 58 26.42 -6.62 2.51
CA PRO A 58 27.54 -6.02 3.22
C PRO A 58 27.72 -6.55 4.64
N GLU A 59 28.98 -6.58 5.05
CA GLU A 59 29.45 -6.87 6.41
C GLU A 59 30.34 -5.73 6.90
N GLN A 60 30.15 -5.31 8.15
CA GLN A 60 30.87 -4.17 8.75
C GLN A 60 31.53 -4.51 10.08
N GLY A 61 31.48 -5.78 10.47
CA GLY A 61 31.93 -6.27 11.76
C GLY A 61 30.75 -6.53 12.69
N LEU A 62 30.90 -7.57 13.50
CA LEU A 62 29.81 -8.12 14.31
C LEU A 62 29.15 -7.09 15.23
N VAL A 63 29.96 -6.27 15.89
CA VAL A 63 29.49 -5.24 16.81
C VAL A 63 28.70 -4.15 16.07
N SER A 64 29.22 -3.65 14.94
CA SER A 64 28.53 -2.63 14.13
C SER A 64 27.19 -3.16 13.61
N ASP A 65 27.18 -4.38 13.09
CA ASP A 65 25.96 -4.98 12.53
C ASP A 65 24.90 -5.23 13.63
N LEU A 66 25.29 -5.69 14.82
CA LEU A 66 24.39 -5.80 15.98
C LEU A 66 23.76 -4.45 16.37
N ARG A 67 24.57 -3.39 16.42
CA ARG A 67 24.05 -2.05 16.76
C ARG A 67 23.13 -1.52 15.68
N ARG A 68 23.42 -1.81 14.41
CA ARG A 68 22.51 -1.49 13.30
C ARG A 68 21.18 -2.22 13.46
N ILE A 69 21.20 -3.50 13.84
CA ILE A 69 19.98 -4.27 14.10
C ILE A 69 19.19 -3.69 15.28
N ASP A 70 19.87 -3.21 16.33
CA ASP A 70 19.18 -2.57 17.46
C ASP A 70 18.56 -1.21 17.09
N VAL A 71 19.26 -0.40 16.30
CA VAL A 71 18.70 0.86 15.76
C VAL A 71 17.52 0.56 14.85
N PHE A 72 17.65 -0.43 13.96
CA PHE A 72 16.59 -0.89 13.08
C PHE A 72 15.36 -1.37 13.89
N ARG A 73 15.57 -2.16 14.94
CA ARG A 73 14.52 -2.58 15.89
C ARG A 73 13.81 -1.38 16.52
N ILE A 74 14.56 -0.38 16.99
CA ILE A 74 13.97 0.85 17.57
C ILE A 74 13.10 1.58 16.54
N ILE A 75 13.60 1.74 15.31
CA ILE A 75 12.88 2.41 14.22
C ILE A 75 11.58 1.67 13.88
N VAL A 76 11.65 0.36 13.64
CA VAL A 76 10.49 -0.48 13.29
C VAL A 76 9.48 -0.52 14.43
N GLY A 77 9.95 -0.69 15.67
CA GLY A 77 9.11 -0.64 16.86
C GLY A 77 8.40 0.70 17.00
N ALA A 78 9.11 1.82 16.85
CA ALA A 78 8.54 3.16 17.00
C ALA A 78 7.46 3.42 15.94
N MET A 79 7.71 3.04 14.69
CA MET A 79 6.70 3.14 13.63
C MET A 79 5.47 2.27 13.93
N ALA A 80 5.67 1.04 14.43
CA ALA A 80 4.57 0.18 14.86
C ALA A 80 3.79 0.77 16.05
N THR A 81 4.47 1.41 17.01
CA THR A 81 3.85 2.13 18.12
C THR A 81 3.03 3.30 17.62
N CYS A 82 3.55 4.12 16.70
CA CYS A 82 2.80 5.22 16.11
C CYS A 82 1.55 4.73 15.36
N ARG A 83 1.69 3.65 14.58
CA ARG A 83 0.58 3.05 13.84
C ARG A 83 -0.51 2.51 14.77
N TYR A 84 -0.19 1.53 15.61
CA TYR A 84 -1.18 0.90 16.50
C TYR A 84 -1.68 1.88 17.56
N GLY A 85 -0.85 2.85 17.97
CA GLY A 85 -1.23 3.94 18.86
C GLY A 85 -2.30 4.84 18.23
N LYS A 86 -2.19 5.17 16.93
CA LYS A 86 -3.25 5.91 16.22
C LYS A 86 -4.57 5.15 16.24
N ILE A 87 -4.54 3.84 15.97
CA ILE A 87 -5.75 2.99 16.04
C ILE A 87 -6.32 3.02 17.46
N LEU A 88 -5.48 2.81 18.48
CA LEU A 88 -5.89 2.87 19.88
C LEU A 88 -6.56 4.20 20.25
N PHE A 89 -5.98 5.34 19.85
CA PHE A 89 -6.55 6.66 20.12
C PHE A 89 -7.91 6.85 19.44
N VAL A 90 -8.06 6.42 18.18
CA VAL A 90 -9.35 6.46 17.48
C VAL A 90 -10.37 5.54 18.15
N SER A 91 -9.98 4.33 18.55
CA SER A 91 -10.86 3.38 19.24
C SER A 91 -11.28 3.86 20.63
N LEU A 92 -10.40 4.56 21.35
CA LEU A 92 -10.73 5.23 22.62
C LEU A 92 -11.79 6.31 22.41
N ALA A 93 -11.68 7.10 21.33
CA ALA A 93 -12.68 8.11 20.99
C ALA A 93 -14.03 7.47 20.62
N LEU A 94 -14.03 6.31 19.96
CA LEU A 94 -15.23 5.56 19.57
C LEU A 94 -15.80 4.66 20.69
N GLN A 95 -15.10 4.51 21.81
CA GLN A 95 -15.47 3.65 22.96
C GLN A 95 -15.69 2.16 22.60
N ASP A 96 -14.97 1.63 21.62
CA ASP A 96 -15.03 0.21 21.25
C ASP A 96 -14.07 -0.64 22.09
N THR A 97 -14.59 -1.29 23.14
CA THR A 97 -13.79 -2.08 24.10
C THR A 97 -12.94 -3.17 23.45
N ALA A 98 -13.44 -3.87 22.43
CA ALA A 98 -12.71 -4.97 21.80
C ALA A 98 -11.52 -4.44 21.01
N THR A 99 -11.76 -3.40 20.21
CA THR A 99 -10.71 -2.74 19.41
C THR A 99 -9.70 -2.00 20.31
N ILE A 100 -10.15 -1.38 21.41
CA ILE A 100 -9.26 -0.78 22.43
C ILE A 100 -8.32 -1.84 23.02
N LEU A 101 -8.83 -3.01 23.41
CA LEU A 101 -8.00 -4.08 24.00
C LEU A 101 -6.97 -4.60 23.00
N LEU A 102 -7.40 -4.91 21.77
CA LEU A 102 -6.52 -5.45 20.73
C LEU A 102 -5.46 -4.42 20.28
N ALA A 103 -5.86 -3.18 19.99
CA ALA A 103 -4.95 -2.11 19.61
C ALA A 103 -4.01 -1.73 20.77
N GLY A 104 -4.51 -1.76 22.02
CA GLY A 104 -3.71 -1.57 23.22
C GLY A 104 -2.62 -2.62 23.40
N MET A 105 -2.96 -3.91 23.22
CA MET A 105 -1.98 -5.00 23.26
C MET A 105 -0.94 -4.87 22.14
N ALA A 106 -1.36 -4.59 20.89
CA ALA A 106 -0.45 -4.40 19.78
C ALA A 106 0.49 -3.20 19.99
N THR A 107 -0.04 -2.08 20.50
CA THR A 107 0.73 -0.88 20.86
C THR A 107 1.75 -1.18 21.97
N LEU A 108 1.34 -1.90 23.02
CA LEU A 108 2.23 -2.27 24.12
C LEU A 108 3.37 -3.19 23.64
N LEU A 109 3.06 -4.18 22.81
CA LEU A 109 4.07 -5.04 22.18
C LEU A 109 5.02 -4.23 21.30
N ALA A 110 4.52 -3.29 20.51
CA ALA A 110 5.35 -2.40 19.70
C ALA A 110 6.25 -1.50 20.57
N ILE A 111 5.76 -1.00 21.72
CA ILE A 111 6.58 -0.26 22.69
C ILE A 111 7.68 -1.16 23.25
N PHE A 112 7.35 -2.41 23.63
CA PHE A 112 8.33 -3.38 24.10
C PHE A 112 9.39 -3.68 23.04
N VAL A 113 8.97 -3.83 21.78
CA VAL A 113 9.88 -3.93 20.64
C VAL A 113 10.69 -2.67 20.45
N THR A 114 10.19 -1.47 20.75
CA THR A 114 10.92 -0.19 20.62
C THR A 114 11.98 -0.02 21.70
N VAL A 115 11.64 -0.26 22.97
CA VAL A 115 12.58 -0.10 24.10
C VAL A 115 13.51 -1.30 24.26
N GLY A 116 13.18 -2.43 23.65
CA GLY A 116 13.93 -3.68 23.74
C GLY A 116 13.70 -4.35 25.09
N PHE A 117 12.43 -4.55 25.43
CA PHE A 117 11.99 -5.27 26.63
C PHE A 117 11.40 -6.63 26.23
N LEU A 118 11.89 -7.69 26.89
CA LEU A 118 11.58 -9.09 26.55
C LEU A 118 11.73 -9.34 25.04
N THR A 119 12.80 -8.78 24.45
CA THR A 119 12.92 -8.52 23.01
C THR A 119 12.61 -9.74 22.13
N PRO A 120 13.16 -10.94 22.40
CA PRO A 120 12.85 -12.10 21.57
C PRO A 120 11.36 -12.47 21.59
N ALA A 121 10.71 -12.37 22.75
CA ALA A 121 9.30 -12.71 22.91
C ALA A 121 8.40 -11.64 22.31
N SER A 122 8.65 -10.35 22.59
CA SER A 122 7.84 -9.24 22.06
C SER A 122 7.95 -9.14 20.54
N VAL A 123 9.15 -9.31 19.98
CA VAL A 123 9.37 -9.37 18.52
C VAL A 123 8.66 -10.58 17.93
N PHE A 124 8.81 -11.77 18.51
CA PHE A 124 8.15 -12.99 17.99
C PHE A 124 6.64 -12.85 17.96
N VAL A 125 6.03 -12.46 19.10
CA VAL A 125 4.57 -12.32 19.20
C VAL A 125 4.07 -11.26 18.23
N LEU A 126 4.64 -10.05 18.24
CA LEU A 126 4.19 -8.99 17.33
C LEU A 126 4.36 -9.38 15.85
N MET A 127 5.47 -10.03 15.50
CA MET A 127 5.72 -10.52 14.15
C MET A 127 4.66 -11.53 13.71
N SER A 128 4.42 -12.57 14.52
CA SER A 128 3.58 -13.70 14.13
C SER A 128 2.09 -13.40 14.22
N THR A 129 1.66 -12.48 15.10
CA THR A 129 0.25 -12.17 15.32
C THR A 129 -0.24 -10.92 14.59
N SER A 130 0.63 -10.01 14.14
CA SER A 130 0.19 -8.74 13.54
C SER A 130 -0.68 -8.95 12.29
N ASN A 131 -0.18 -9.66 11.28
CA ASN A 131 -0.94 -9.89 10.04
C ASN A 131 -2.07 -10.92 10.18
N ILE A 132 -1.91 -11.92 11.05
CA ILE A 132 -2.91 -13.00 11.18
C ILE A 132 -4.02 -12.61 12.16
N LEU A 133 -3.69 -12.09 13.34
CA LEU A 133 -4.67 -11.82 14.39
C LEU A 133 -5.00 -10.33 14.49
N PHE A 134 -4.03 -9.48 14.86
CA PHE A 134 -4.33 -8.09 15.19
C PHE A 134 -4.97 -7.35 14.03
N ASP A 135 -4.34 -7.34 12.85
CA ASP A 135 -4.84 -6.58 11.71
C ASP A 135 -6.12 -7.14 11.11
N ASN A 136 -6.35 -8.46 11.21
CA ASN A 136 -7.60 -9.08 10.75
C ASN A 136 -8.76 -8.70 11.68
N TYR A 137 -8.57 -8.75 13.00
CA TYR A 137 -9.61 -8.38 13.96
C TYR A 137 -9.83 -6.87 14.07
N LEU A 138 -8.78 -6.07 13.88
CA LEU A 138 -8.88 -4.60 13.85
C LEU A 138 -9.38 -4.06 12.52
N GLY A 139 -9.49 -4.89 11.47
CA GLY A 139 -9.78 -4.43 10.11
C GLY A 139 -8.72 -3.47 9.56
N ALA A 140 -7.49 -3.56 10.06
CA ALA A 140 -6.39 -2.63 9.77
C ALA A 140 -5.28 -3.28 8.92
N SER A 141 -5.64 -4.32 8.17
CA SER A 141 -4.75 -5.11 7.31
C SER A 141 -4.16 -4.28 6.17
N THR A 142 -2.85 -4.10 6.18
CA THR A 142 -2.13 -3.34 5.13
C THR A 142 -0.87 -4.06 4.68
N LEU A 143 -0.38 -3.72 3.49
CA LEU A 143 0.93 -4.20 3.02
C LEU A 143 2.08 -3.74 3.95
N GLY A 144 1.93 -2.59 4.61
CA GLY A 144 2.93 -2.09 5.56
C GLY A 144 3.15 -3.04 6.75
N THR A 145 2.12 -3.73 7.25
CA THR A 145 2.29 -4.71 8.35
C THR A 145 2.92 -6.00 7.91
N MET A 146 2.76 -6.39 6.64
CA MET A 146 3.51 -7.50 6.08
C MET A 146 5.00 -7.20 6.10
N VAL A 147 5.39 -6.03 5.59
CA VAL A 147 6.80 -5.59 5.60
C VAL A 147 7.30 -5.39 7.04
N MET A 148 6.47 -4.92 7.96
CA MET A 148 6.80 -4.88 9.40
C MET A 148 7.12 -6.28 9.95
N SER A 149 6.32 -7.31 9.67
CA SER A 149 6.64 -8.69 10.10
C SER A 149 7.93 -9.21 9.46
N ILE A 150 8.20 -8.88 8.19
CA ILE A 150 9.48 -9.21 7.54
C ILE A 150 10.65 -8.51 8.26
N CYS A 151 10.47 -7.25 8.66
CA CYS A 151 11.46 -6.53 9.45
C CYS A 151 11.71 -7.19 10.81
N LEU A 152 10.64 -7.56 11.53
CA LEU A 152 10.72 -8.21 12.83
C LEU A 152 11.33 -9.62 12.74
N LEU A 153 11.12 -10.34 11.64
CA LEU A 153 11.80 -11.60 11.35
C LEU A 153 13.32 -11.43 11.32
N VAL A 154 13.82 -10.37 10.68
CA VAL A 154 15.25 -10.05 10.67
C VAL A 154 15.74 -9.77 12.09
N VAL A 155 15.01 -8.98 12.89
CA VAL A 155 15.36 -8.67 14.29
C VAL A 155 15.41 -9.94 15.15
N LEU A 156 14.44 -10.85 14.97
CA LEU A 156 14.33 -12.09 15.72
C LEU A 156 15.47 -13.07 15.39
N LEU A 157 15.78 -13.22 14.10
CA LEU A 157 16.87 -14.09 13.65
C LEU A 157 18.26 -13.49 13.93
N ALA A 158 18.42 -12.16 13.92
CA ALA A 158 19.69 -11.45 14.09
C ALA A 158 19.90 -10.90 15.52
N PRO A 159 19.66 -11.73 16.52
CA PRO A 159 19.06 -11.40 17.83
C PRO A 159 19.21 -9.93 18.24
N GLY A 160 18.20 -9.12 17.89
CA GLY A 160 18.11 -7.75 18.37
C GLY A 160 17.87 -7.65 19.88
N GLY A 161 18.25 -6.51 20.45
CA GLY A 161 18.13 -6.20 21.86
C GLY A 161 19.35 -6.59 22.70
N LEU A 162 20.53 -6.75 22.10
CA LEU A 162 21.75 -7.17 22.81
C LEU A 162 22.69 -6.02 23.18
N THR A 163 22.56 -4.86 22.54
CA THR A 163 23.48 -3.72 22.78
C THR A 163 22.75 -2.47 23.26
N LEU A 164 21.67 -2.08 22.59
CA LEU A 164 20.87 -0.89 22.89
C LEU A 164 19.46 -1.36 23.23
N SER A 165 19.23 -1.76 24.48
CA SER A 165 17.92 -2.26 24.94
C SER A 165 17.77 -2.17 26.44
N LEU A 166 16.51 -2.15 26.90
CA LEU A 166 16.18 -2.29 28.31
C LEU A 166 16.59 -3.67 28.84
N ASP A 167 16.47 -4.73 28.04
CA ASP A 167 16.94 -6.07 28.39
C ASP A 167 18.42 -6.09 28.78
N THR A 168 19.27 -5.31 28.10
CA THR A 168 20.70 -5.24 28.42
C THR A 168 20.95 -4.54 29.75
N ALA A 169 20.19 -3.49 30.05
CA ALA A 169 20.26 -2.82 31.34
C ALA A 169 19.75 -3.73 32.48
N LEU A 170 18.67 -4.46 32.23
CA LEU A 170 18.03 -5.35 33.21
C LEU A 170 18.71 -6.71 33.36
N ALA A 171 19.57 -7.13 32.43
CA ALA A 171 20.32 -8.39 32.50
C ALA A 171 21.21 -8.48 33.76
N ASN A 172 21.60 -7.33 34.33
CA ASN A 172 22.37 -7.27 35.58
C ASN A 172 21.48 -7.08 36.83
N SER A 173 20.15 -6.98 36.68
CA SER A 173 19.20 -6.76 37.78
C SER A 173 18.65 -8.07 38.36
N ARG A 174 18.43 -8.14 39.68
CA ARG A 174 18.22 -9.42 40.37
C ARG A 174 16.81 -10.08 40.31
N PRO A 175 15.67 -9.45 39.93
CA PRO A 175 14.47 -10.24 39.67
C PRO A 175 14.33 -10.67 38.19
N LEU A 176 14.70 -9.83 37.22
CA LEU A 176 14.39 -10.06 35.80
C LEU A 176 15.55 -10.68 35.00
N SER A 177 16.77 -10.71 35.54
CA SER A 177 17.94 -11.24 34.83
C SER A 177 17.76 -12.69 34.38
N SER A 178 17.14 -13.56 35.19
CA SER A 178 16.94 -14.98 34.86
C SER A 178 16.08 -15.15 33.61
N VAL A 179 14.95 -14.44 33.53
CA VAL A 179 14.04 -14.46 32.37
C VAL A 179 14.72 -13.89 31.13
N ILE A 180 15.41 -12.75 31.26
CA ILE A 180 16.12 -12.11 30.13
C ILE A 180 17.24 -13.01 29.62
N VAL A 181 18.05 -13.59 30.51
CA VAL A 181 19.12 -14.52 30.14
C VAL A 181 18.55 -15.77 29.47
N TRP A 182 17.42 -16.29 29.96
CA TRP A 182 16.74 -17.43 29.32
C TRP A 182 16.23 -17.10 27.91
N LEU A 183 15.57 -15.97 27.71
CA LEU A 183 15.12 -15.51 26.37
C LEU A 183 16.31 -15.31 25.41
N ARG A 184 17.42 -14.76 25.91
CA ARG A 184 18.68 -14.63 25.14
C ARG A 184 19.27 -15.99 24.76
N ARG A 185 19.21 -16.98 25.66
CA ARG A 185 19.65 -18.36 25.37
C ARG A 185 18.80 -19.04 24.30
N ILE A 186 17.47 -18.84 24.29
CA ILE A 186 16.59 -19.35 23.23
C ILE A 186 17.00 -18.75 21.88
N SER A 187 17.19 -17.44 21.87
CA SER A 187 17.65 -16.74 20.67
C SER A 187 18.98 -17.31 20.22
N GLY A 188 19.93 -17.56 21.12
CA GLY A 188 21.21 -18.19 20.81
C GLY A 188 22.37 -17.20 20.72
N PRO A 189 23.60 -17.71 20.49
CA PRO A 189 24.79 -16.87 20.43
C PRO A 189 24.76 -15.92 19.22
N VAL A 190 25.55 -14.87 19.34
CA VAL A 190 25.77 -13.89 18.28
C VAL A 190 26.85 -14.42 17.35
N HIS A 191 26.61 -14.38 16.04
CA HIS A 191 27.60 -14.77 15.04
C HIS A 191 27.36 -14.03 13.72
N ALA A 192 28.41 -13.70 12.97
CA ALA A 192 28.30 -12.99 11.70
C ALA A 192 27.45 -13.77 10.66
N ASP A 193 27.67 -15.08 10.54
CA ASP A 193 26.87 -15.97 9.67
C ASP A 193 25.38 -15.82 9.93
N ARG A 194 24.98 -15.76 11.21
CA ARG A 194 23.59 -15.68 11.60
C ARG A 194 22.94 -14.38 11.16
N ILE A 195 23.67 -13.26 11.22
CA ILE A 195 23.20 -11.96 10.71
C ILE A 195 22.98 -12.03 9.20
N ILE A 196 23.89 -12.65 8.45
CA ILE A 196 23.72 -12.85 6.99
C ILE A 196 22.47 -13.70 6.72
N ILE A 197 22.31 -14.82 7.44
CA ILE A 197 21.14 -15.69 7.29
C ILE A 197 19.85 -14.93 7.61
N ALA A 198 19.82 -14.14 8.68
CA ALA A 198 18.66 -13.33 9.03
C ALA A 198 18.26 -12.35 7.92
N LYS A 199 19.25 -11.65 7.34
CA LYS A 199 19.04 -10.75 6.19
C LYS A 199 18.54 -11.51 4.97
N LEU A 200 19.10 -12.67 4.65
CA LEU A 200 18.64 -13.52 3.55
C LEU A 200 17.22 -14.06 3.76
N CYS A 201 16.86 -14.44 4.98
CA CYS A 201 15.50 -14.87 5.34
C CYS A 201 14.49 -13.74 5.18
N GLY A 202 14.81 -12.53 5.66
CA GLY A 202 13.98 -11.34 5.42
C GLY A 202 13.83 -11.04 3.93
N LEU A 203 14.93 -11.08 3.17
CA LEU A 203 14.91 -10.85 1.72
C LEU A 203 14.14 -11.94 0.97
N PHE A 204 14.20 -13.19 1.41
CA PHE A 204 13.40 -14.29 0.86
C PHE A 204 11.90 -14.08 1.10
N ALA A 205 11.50 -13.69 2.32
CA ALA A 205 10.10 -13.38 2.61
C ALA A 205 9.58 -12.23 1.74
N TYR A 206 10.37 -11.16 1.61
CA TYR A 206 10.05 -10.03 0.74
C TYR A 206 10.02 -10.43 -0.75
N PHE A 207 10.92 -11.33 -1.16
CA PHE A 207 10.95 -11.86 -2.53
C PHE A 207 9.72 -12.70 -2.86
N CYS A 208 9.21 -13.52 -1.93
CA CYS A 208 7.94 -14.23 -2.12
C CYS A 208 6.78 -13.26 -2.41
N VAL A 209 6.73 -12.16 -1.66
CA VAL A 209 5.79 -11.05 -1.87
C VAL A 209 5.96 -10.40 -3.24
N CYS A 210 7.20 -10.10 -3.66
CA CYS A 210 7.50 -9.55 -4.98
C CYS A 210 7.06 -10.49 -6.11
N LEU A 211 7.33 -11.79 -5.97
CA LEU A 211 6.93 -12.80 -6.96
C LEU A 211 5.41 -12.92 -7.08
N TYR A 212 4.68 -12.83 -5.96
CA TYR A 212 3.22 -12.81 -6.01
C TYR A 212 2.71 -11.58 -6.75
N SER A 213 3.20 -10.39 -6.35
CA SER A 213 2.82 -9.12 -6.98
C SER A 213 3.09 -9.15 -8.48
N VAL A 214 4.30 -9.48 -8.92
CA VAL A 214 4.63 -9.50 -10.36
C VAL A 214 3.80 -10.53 -11.12
N SER A 215 3.58 -11.73 -10.56
CA SER A 215 2.75 -12.76 -11.20
C SER A 215 1.32 -12.27 -11.40
N TRP A 216 0.74 -11.63 -10.37
CA TRP A 216 -0.61 -11.08 -10.46
C TRP A 216 -0.68 -9.94 -11.49
N HIS A 217 0.30 -9.04 -11.48
CA HIS A 217 0.37 -7.91 -12.39
C HIS A 217 0.56 -8.31 -13.86
N THR A 218 1.11 -9.49 -14.17
CA THR A 218 1.12 -9.99 -15.56
C THR A 218 -0.28 -10.31 -16.11
N LEU A 219 -1.28 -10.43 -15.25
CA LEU A 219 -2.67 -10.71 -15.62
C LEU A 219 -3.55 -9.45 -15.66
N ASP A 220 -3.02 -8.29 -15.27
CA ASP A 220 -3.77 -7.04 -15.21
C ASP A 220 -3.36 -6.10 -16.37
N GLU A 221 -4.34 -5.62 -17.12
CA GLU A 221 -4.10 -4.77 -18.30
C GLU A 221 -3.40 -3.46 -17.92
N ALA A 222 -3.72 -2.91 -16.74
CA ALA A 222 -3.15 -1.65 -16.33
C ALA A 222 -1.62 -1.76 -16.17
N TRP A 223 -1.15 -2.86 -15.60
CA TRP A 223 0.27 -3.14 -15.42
C TRP A 223 0.96 -3.51 -16.72
N THR A 224 0.36 -4.39 -17.53
CA THR A 224 0.95 -4.85 -18.79
C THR A 224 1.02 -3.76 -19.86
N SER A 225 0.13 -2.76 -19.82
CA SER A 225 0.22 -1.56 -20.67
C SER A 225 1.37 -0.61 -20.30
N GLY A 226 1.93 -0.77 -19.08
CA GLY A 226 2.97 0.10 -18.53
C GLY A 226 2.47 1.49 -18.10
N LEU A 227 1.15 1.67 -17.97
CA LEU A 227 0.52 2.97 -17.71
C LEU A 227 0.15 3.23 -16.24
N VAL A 228 0.20 2.21 -15.37
CA VAL A 228 -0.12 2.33 -13.92
C VAL A 228 0.58 3.50 -13.25
N ILE A 229 1.88 3.68 -13.46
CA ILE A 229 2.61 4.81 -12.83
C ILE A 229 2.04 6.15 -13.28
N ALA A 230 1.69 6.32 -14.56
CA ALA A 230 1.09 7.55 -15.04
C ALA A 230 -0.25 7.80 -14.36
N TRP A 231 -1.12 6.80 -14.30
CA TRP A 231 -2.42 6.90 -13.63
C TRP A 231 -2.32 7.23 -12.14
N VAL A 232 -1.41 6.57 -11.42
CA VAL A 232 -1.19 6.82 -9.99
C VAL A 232 -0.66 8.24 -9.77
N MET A 233 0.34 8.68 -10.55
CA MET A 233 0.94 10.01 -10.41
C MET A 233 -0.03 11.15 -10.76
N LEU A 234 -0.96 10.91 -11.68
CA LEU A 234 -1.95 11.88 -12.14
C LEU A 234 -3.25 11.87 -11.32
N SER A 235 -3.40 10.94 -10.37
CA SER A 235 -4.58 10.91 -9.50
C SER A 235 -4.43 11.89 -8.32
N PRO A 236 -5.44 12.75 -8.08
CA PRO A 236 -5.46 13.61 -6.90
C PRO A 236 -5.62 12.82 -5.58
N ILE A 237 -6.10 11.58 -5.63
CA ILE A 237 -6.30 10.73 -4.44
C ILE A 237 -5.03 9.96 -4.12
N ALA A 238 -4.39 9.39 -5.14
CA ALA A 238 -3.19 8.60 -4.95
C ALA A 238 -1.92 9.46 -4.80
N ASN A 239 -1.94 10.73 -5.20
CA ASN A 239 -0.81 11.65 -5.13
C ASN A 239 -1.24 13.10 -4.82
N PRO A 240 -1.91 13.35 -3.68
CA PRO A 240 -2.56 14.65 -3.41
C PRO A 240 -1.58 15.83 -3.41
N ASP A 241 -0.34 15.61 -2.96
CA ASP A 241 0.64 16.70 -2.82
C ASP A 241 1.34 17.04 -4.14
N PHE A 242 1.55 16.06 -5.04
CA PHE A 242 2.31 16.27 -6.27
C PHE A 242 1.49 16.14 -7.55
N PHE A 243 0.21 15.73 -7.51
CA PHE A 243 -0.59 15.59 -8.73
C PHE A 243 -0.65 16.86 -9.59
N PRO A 244 -0.68 18.11 -9.07
CA PRO A 244 -0.70 19.30 -9.92
C PRO A 244 0.55 19.38 -10.78
N HIS A 245 1.71 19.16 -10.16
CA HIS A 245 3.00 19.18 -10.84
C HIS A 245 3.15 18.02 -11.83
N MET A 246 2.62 16.84 -11.50
CA MET A 246 2.61 15.70 -12.42
C MET A 246 1.72 15.97 -13.63
N TRP A 247 0.58 16.65 -13.43
CA TRP A 247 -0.31 17.07 -14.52
C TRP A 247 0.34 18.10 -15.43
N ASP A 248 1.02 19.10 -14.85
CA ASP A 248 1.77 20.10 -15.60
C ASP A 248 2.90 19.45 -16.42
N ALA A 249 3.64 18.51 -15.82
CA ALA A 249 4.68 17.75 -16.51
C ALA A 249 4.11 16.87 -17.63
N TYR A 250 2.96 16.22 -17.41
CA TYR A 250 2.26 15.45 -18.43
C TYR A 250 1.83 16.35 -19.59
N ASN A 251 1.17 17.48 -19.33
CA ASN A 251 0.72 18.39 -20.37
C ASN A 251 1.88 19.06 -21.13
N LEU A 252 3.03 19.30 -20.46
CA LEU A 252 4.21 19.87 -21.10
C LEU A 252 4.86 18.88 -22.09
N ALA A 253 4.97 17.60 -21.72
CA ALA A 253 5.61 16.58 -22.55
C ALA A 253 4.98 15.18 -22.36
N PRO A 254 3.78 14.93 -22.93
CA PRO A 254 3.02 13.71 -22.63
C PRO A 254 3.76 12.43 -23.06
N TRP A 255 4.44 12.48 -24.22
CA TRP A 255 5.23 11.36 -24.73
C TRP A 255 6.39 10.96 -23.80
N LEU A 256 7.07 11.94 -23.21
CA LEU A 256 8.19 11.71 -22.30
C LEU A 256 7.69 11.15 -20.97
N PHE A 257 6.61 11.74 -20.44
CA PHE A 257 5.98 11.29 -19.20
C PHE A 257 5.53 9.82 -19.29
N VAL A 258 4.79 9.47 -20.35
CA VAL A 258 4.34 8.09 -20.59
C VAL A 258 5.50 7.15 -20.88
N GLY A 259 6.53 7.60 -21.61
CA GLY A 259 7.75 6.83 -21.85
C GLY A 259 8.50 6.49 -20.56
N ILE A 260 8.66 7.46 -19.66
CA ILE A 260 9.26 7.27 -18.33
C ILE A 260 8.39 6.32 -17.48
N ALA A 261 7.06 6.46 -17.51
CA ALA A 261 6.16 5.55 -16.81
C ALA A 261 6.34 4.10 -17.27
N ARG A 262 6.34 3.84 -18.58
CA ARG A 262 6.56 2.49 -19.16
C ARG A 262 7.93 1.93 -18.81
N LEU A 263 8.99 2.73 -18.92
CA LEU A 263 10.34 2.31 -18.56
C LEU A 263 10.44 1.97 -17.07
N SER A 264 9.81 2.78 -16.22
CA SER A 264 9.76 2.56 -14.77
C SER A 264 8.98 1.29 -14.44
N MET A 265 7.89 1.02 -15.15
CA MET A 265 7.15 -0.24 -15.02
C MET A 265 8.02 -1.45 -15.42
N ALA A 266 8.67 -1.41 -16.57
CA ALA A 266 9.56 -2.49 -17.01
C ALA A 266 10.70 -2.73 -16.01
N GLY A 267 11.30 -1.65 -15.49
CA GLY A 267 12.31 -1.71 -14.44
C GLY A 267 11.78 -2.34 -13.15
N MET A 268 10.54 -2.03 -12.76
CA MET A 268 9.88 -2.62 -11.59
C MET A 268 9.66 -4.13 -11.73
N PHE A 269 9.17 -4.58 -12.88
CA PHE A 269 9.00 -6.02 -13.17
C PHE A 269 10.34 -6.76 -13.10
N ALA A 270 11.37 -6.22 -13.75
CA ALA A 270 12.71 -6.78 -13.69
C ALA A 270 13.24 -6.81 -12.26
N TRP A 271 13.03 -5.74 -11.50
CA TRP A 271 13.43 -5.66 -10.10
C TRP A 271 12.74 -6.73 -9.26
N TYR A 272 11.41 -6.87 -9.30
CA TYR A 272 10.69 -7.87 -8.51
C TYR A 272 11.21 -9.31 -8.71
N VAL A 273 11.49 -9.69 -9.95
CA VAL A 273 12.04 -11.02 -10.27
C VAL A 273 13.51 -11.16 -9.84
N LEU A 274 14.26 -10.06 -9.87
CA LEU A 274 15.69 -10.06 -9.57
C LEU A 274 16.03 -9.69 -8.11
N THR A 275 15.08 -9.29 -7.26
CA THR A 275 15.35 -8.81 -5.89
C THR A 275 16.23 -9.76 -5.08
N LEU A 276 15.96 -11.07 -5.13
CA LEU A 276 16.78 -12.09 -4.46
C LEU A 276 17.90 -12.67 -5.33
N PRO A 277 17.67 -13.18 -6.56
CA PRO A 277 18.77 -13.76 -7.34
C PRO A 277 19.80 -12.70 -7.78
N GLY A 278 19.35 -11.47 -8.05
CA GLY A 278 20.17 -10.37 -8.55
C GLY A 278 21.27 -9.92 -7.60
N ILE A 279 21.11 -10.08 -6.27
CA ILE A 279 22.19 -9.79 -5.32
C ILE A 279 23.39 -10.76 -5.46
N PHE A 280 23.20 -11.92 -6.09
CA PHE A 280 24.26 -12.91 -6.36
C PHE A 280 24.86 -12.81 -7.79
N MET A 281 24.23 -12.06 -8.69
CA MET A 281 24.55 -11.99 -10.13
C MET A 281 25.64 -10.96 -10.50
N GLY A 282 26.43 -10.51 -9.52
CA GLY A 282 27.56 -9.60 -9.73
C GLY A 282 27.26 -8.14 -9.41
N ARG A 283 28.24 -7.26 -9.62
CA ARG A 283 28.21 -5.88 -9.08
C ARG A 283 27.12 -5.01 -9.70
N TRP A 284 26.85 -5.15 -11.00
CA TRP A 284 25.96 -4.26 -11.73
C TRP A 284 24.50 -4.59 -11.47
N VAL A 285 24.13 -5.87 -11.52
CA VAL A 285 22.78 -6.33 -11.16
C VAL A 285 22.49 -6.01 -9.70
N ARG A 286 23.45 -6.25 -8.79
CA ARG A 286 23.31 -5.88 -7.39
C ARG A 286 23.14 -4.37 -7.19
N LEU A 287 23.91 -3.54 -7.92
CA LEU A 287 23.75 -2.08 -7.88
C LEU A 287 22.35 -1.67 -8.35
N PHE A 288 21.86 -2.26 -9.44
CA PHE A 288 20.49 -2.07 -9.92
C PHE A 288 19.47 -2.43 -8.83
N ILE A 289 19.57 -3.62 -8.21
CA ILE A 289 18.67 -4.01 -7.11
C ILE A 289 18.66 -2.96 -6.01
N ILE A 290 19.85 -2.58 -5.50
CA ILE A 290 19.99 -1.64 -4.38
C ILE A 290 19.44 -0.25 -4.73
N VAL A 291 19.83 0.31 -5.87
CA VAL A 291 19.47 1.68 -6.27
C VAL A 291 18.00 1.76 -6.68
N TRP A 292 17.51 0.81 -7.47
CA TRP A 292 16.12 0.79 -7.92
C TRP A 292 15.16 0.56 -6.75
N GLY A 293 15.47 -0.38 -5.86
CA GLY A 293 14.70 -0.63 -4.64
C GLY A 293 14.65 0.61 -3.74
N LEU A 294 15.79 1.30 -3.55
CA LEU A 294 15.83 2.54 -2.78
C LEU A 294 14.97 3.64 -3.42
N LEU A 295 15.06 3.83 -4.74
CA LEU A 295 14.24 4.81 -5.46
C LEU A 295 12.75 4.51 -5.29
N PHE A 296 12.36 3.26 -5.49
CA PHE A 296 10.98 2.81 -5.30
C PHE A 296 10.47 3.10 -3.89
N PHE A 297 11.24 2.76 -2.85
CA PHE A 297 10.84 2.97 -1.47
C PHE A 297 10.79 4.45 -1.08
N LEU A 298 11.66 5.28 -1.63
CA LEU A 298 11.59 6.74 -1.45
C LEU A 298 10.32 7.31 -2.09
N ILE A 299 9.97 6.89 -3.31
CA ILE A 299 8.71 7.28 -3.95
C ILE A 299 7.51 6.79 -3.14
N SER A 300 7.54 5.53 -2.70
CA SER A 300 6.51 4.91 -1.83
C SER A 300 6.32 5.63 -0.50
N ALA A 301 7.39 6.19 0.08
CA ALA A 301 7.35 6.87 1.39
C ALA A 301 7.02 8.37 1.29
N LEU A 302 7.47 9.04 0.22
CA LEU A 302 7.46 10.50 0.14
C LEU A 302 6.48 11.05 -0.90
N VAL A 303 6.16 10.28 -1.94
CA VAL A 303 5.30 10.72 -3.05
C VAL A 303 3.94 10.04 -2.95
N LEU A 304 3.94 8.73 -2.69
CA LEU A 304 2.71 7.97 -2.53
C LEU A 304 2.30 7.97 -1.04
N PRO A 305 1.07 8.36 -0.67
CA PRO A 305 0.59 8.33 0.70
C PRO A 305 0.22 6.90 1.14
N LEU A 306 1.12 5.93 0.97
CA LEU A 306 0.90 4.51 1.29
C LEU A 306 1.06 4.21 2.79
N SER A 307 0.68 5.17 3.65
CA SER A 307 0.77 5.06 5.10
C SER A 307 2.20 4.71 5.54
N TYR A 308 2.38 3.67 6.36
CA TYR A 308 3.67 3.24 6.89
C TYR A 308 4.47 2.31 5.95
N LEU A 309 3.94 1.94 4.78
CA LEU A 309 4.58 0.96 3.88
C LEU A 309 6.00 1.38 3.50
N GLY A 310 6.14 2.52 2.81
CA GLY A 310 7.44 2.98 2.33
C GLY A 310 8.46 3.17 3.47
N TRP A 311 7.98 3.55 4.67
CA TRP A 311 8.84 3.70 5.83
C TRP A 311 9.39 2.37 6.38
N TYR A 312 8.56 1.32 6.44
CA TYR A 312 9.05 -0.03 6.76
C TYR A 312 10.00 -0.56 5.70
N GLU A 313 9.72 -0.30 4.41
CA GLU A 313 10.59 -0.71 3.31
C GLU A 313 11.96 0.00 3.36
N LEU A 314 11.99 1.30 3.65
CA LEU A 314 13.23 2.05 3.86
C LEU A 314 14.03 1.52 5.06
N ALA A 315 13.35 1.20 6.17
CA ALA A 315 13.99 0.60 7.34
C ALA A 315 14.57 -0.79 6.99
N PHE A 316 13.82 -1.60 6.25
CA PHE A 316 14.26 -2.90 5.77
C PHE A 316 15.49 -2.78 4.86
N TRP A 317 15.45 -1.84 3.92
CA TRP A 317 16.58 -1.58 3.03
C TRP A 317 17.81 -1.08 3.78
N PHE A 318 17.61 -0.27 4.81
CA PHE A 318 18.65 0.19 5.72
C PHE A 318 19.35 -0.99 6.41
N VAL A 319 18.62 -1.94 7.01
CA VAL A 319 19.27 -3.07 7.70
C VAL A 319 20.01 -4.01 6.73
N LEU A 320 19.51 -4.15 5.50
CA LEU A 320 20.14 -4.96 4.47
C LEU A 320 21.42 -4.32 3.92
N PHE A 321 21.36 -3.05 3.53
CA PHE A 321 22.37 -2.44 2.64
C PHE A 321 23.06 -1.19 3.18
N ALA A 322 22.64 -0.61 4.31
CA ALA A 322 23.27 0.61 4.81
C ALA A 322 24.76 0.39 5.09
N GLN A 323 25.59 1.10 4.31
CA GLN A 323 27.04 1.03 4.34
C GLN A 323 27.68 2.38 4.58
N GLY A 324 28.90 2.35 5.08
CA GLY A 324 29.76 3.53 5.17
C GLY A 324 30.21 3.82 6.60
N LYS A 325 31.18 4.74 6.69
CA LYS A 325 31.82 5.13 7.96
C LYS A 325 30.79 5.56 9.01
N ALA A 326 29.73 6.25 8.60
CA ALA A 326 28.67 6.68 9.52
C ALA A 326 27.94 5.55 10.25
N PHE A 327 27.84 4.37 9.62
CA PHE A 327 27.10 3.22 10.16
C PHE A 327 28.01 2.13 10.74
N GLY A 328 29.28 2.47 11.02
CA GLY A 328 30.22 1.58 11.69
C GLY A 328 31.04 0.68 10.78
N ALA A 329 31.26 1.03 9.50
CA ALA A 329 31.97 0.18 8.53
C ALA A 329 33.44 -0.16 8.81
N THR A 330 34.04 0.37 9.89
CA THR A 330 35.40 0.04 10.30
C THR A 330 35.36 -0.80 11.57
N SER A 331 36.23 -1.81 11.65
CA SER A 331 36.41 -2.64 12.84
C SER A 331 37.03 -1.80 13.97
N GLY A 332 36.19 -1.06 14.69
CA GLY A 332 36.57 -0.25 15.83
C GLY A 332 36.52 1.27 15.58
N PRO A 333 36.94 2.04 16.60
CA PRO A 333 36.93 3.50 16.56
C PRO A 333 37.86 4.03 15.46
N ASP A 334 37.45 5.12 14.82
CA ASP A 334 38.22 5.83 13.80
C ASP A 334 38.65 7.25 14.22
N LEU A 335 38.22 7.67 15.42
CA LEU A 335 38.58 8.96 16.03
C LEU A 335 38.92 8.74 17.50
N ALA A 336 40.12 9.13 17.92
CA ALA A 336 40.47 9.22 19.33
C ALA A 336 40.30 10.66 19.83
N ILE A 337 39.53 10.89 20.88
CA ILE A 337 39.34 12.20 21.50
C ILE A 337 40.15 12.26 22.79
N LEU A 338 41.12 13.17 22.81
CA LEU A 338 41.88 13.57 23.98
C LEU A 338 41.11 14.63 24.75
N PHE A 339 40.97 14.44 26.06
CA PHE A 339 40.23 15.35 26.95
C PHE A 339 40.90 15.48 28.32
N ASP A 340 40.64 16.61 29.00
CA ASP A 340 41.05 16.82 30.39
C ASP A 340 40.09 16.10 31.35
N ASP A 341 40.58 15.05 31.99
CA ASP A 341 39.84 14.22 32.94
C ASP A 341 39.66 14.85 34.32
N ARG A 342 40.18 16.07 34.52
CA ARG A 342 39.90 16.90 35.70
C ARG A 342 38.84 17.96 35.48
N CYS A 343 38.32 18.14 34.26
CA CYS A 343 37.30 19.15 34.00
C CYS A 343 35.88 18.54 33.98
N ASN A 344 34.98 19.04 34.84
CA ASN A 344 33.57 18.60 34.91
C ASN A 344 32.85 18.69 33.55
N LEU A 345 33.09 19.78 32.80
CA LEU A 345 32.51 19.97 31.47
C LEU A 345 33.02 18.93 30.47
N CYS A 346 34.33 18.68 30.45
CA CYS A 346 34.94 17.71 29.53
C CYS A 346 34.46 16.29 29.83
N ASP A 347 34.44 15.88 31.10
CA ASP A 347 33.94 14.57 31.54
C ASP A 347 32.47 14.36 31.14
N THR A 348 31.60 15.34 31.43
CA THR A 348 30.18 15.29 31.05
C THR A 348 29.99 15.26 29.54
N THR A 349 30.78 16.05 28.81
CA THR A 349 30.75 16.08 27.33
C THR A 349 31.16 14.73 26.77
N VAL A 350 32.25 14.13 27.24
CA VAL A 350 32.72 12.81 26.80
C VAL A 350 31.69 11.72 27.10
N LYS A 351 31.11 11.69 28.30
CA LYS A 351 30.04 10.74 28.65
C LYS A 351 28.82 10.91 27.74
N THR A 352 28.47 12.14 27.40
CA THR A 352 27.37 12.44 26.48
C THR A 352 27.69 11.97 25.05
N LEU A 353 28.87 12.31 24.54
CA LEU A 353 29.33 11.87 23.22
C LEU A 353 29.41 10.34 23.13
N ALA A 354 29.87 9.65 24.19
CA ALA A 354 29.90 8.19 24.24
C ALA A 354 28.50 7.54 24.23
N ARG A 355 27.48 8.22 24.78
CA ARG A 355 26.08 7.77 24.68
C ARG A 355 25.51 7.99 23.27
N LEU A 356 25.88 9.09 22.64
CA LEU A 356 25.47 9.44 21.27
C LEU A 356 26.23 8.65 20.21
N ASP A 357 27.39 8.10 20.55
CA ASP A 357 28.17 7.21 19.70
C ASP A 357 27.58 5.80 19.62
N VAL A 358 26.45 5.75 18.93
CA VAL A 358 25.69 4.54 18.64
C VAL A 358 26.53 3.51 17.90
N PHE A 359 27.58 3.86 17.14
CA PHE A 359 28.35 2.88 16.36
C PHE A 359 29.79 2.66 16.84
N CYS A 360 30.17 3.15 18.03
CA CYS A 360 31.54 3.04 18.56
C CYS A 360 32.61 3.58 17.62
N ARG A 361 32.33 4.72 16.99
CA ARG A 361 33.28 5.42 16.10
C ARG A 361 34.36 6.14 16.89
N VAL A 362 34.10 6.46 18.15
CA VAL A 362 34.96 7.33 18.94
C VAL A 362 35.56 6.58 20.13
N GLU A 363 36.88 6.70 20.26
CA GLU A 363 37.62 6.33 21.44
C GLU A 363 37.92 7.58 22.27
N PHE A 364 37.67 7.55 23.57
CA PHE A 364 37.96 8.66 24.47
C PHE A 364 39.18 8.31 25.32
N ARG A 365 40.14 9.24 25.39
CA ARG A 365 41.41 9.07 26.09
C ARG A 365 41.69 10.27 26.99
N PRO A 366 41.77 10.09 28.32
CA PRO A 366 42.25 11.10 29.24
C PRO A 366 43.66 11.56 28.86
N ILE A 367 43.87 12.84 28.55
CA ILE A 367 45.17 13.28 28.00
C ILE A 367 46.31 13.11 29.01
N ARG A 368 46.07 13.36 30.30
CA ARG A 368 47.08 13.25 31.36
C ARG A 368 47.63 11.83 31.51
N ARG A 369 46.83 10.82 31.16
CA ARG A 369 47.17 9.40 31.24
C ARG A 369 47.62 8.83 29.89
N ASN A 370 47.47 9.60 28.81
CA ASN A 370 47.78 9.19 27.43
C ASN A 370 48.76 10.17 26.76
N ILE A 371 49.75 10.68 27.50
CA ILE A 371 50.70 11.68 27.01
C ILE A 371 51.53 11.16 25.84
N GLU A 372 51.98 9.91 25.89
CA GLU A 372 52.75 9.29 24.80
C GLU A 372 51.95 9.27 23.49
N PHE A 373 50.70 8.81 23.56
CA PHE A 373 49.81 8.81 22.40
C PHE A 373 49.57 10.23 21.87
N ALA A 374 49.38 11.21 22.76
CA ALA A 374 49.21 12.61 22.38
C ALA A 374 50.46 13.17 21.67
N ASN A 375 51.65 12.95 22.23
CA ASN A 375 52.93 13.41 21.67
C ASN A 375 53.20 12.76 20.29
N ASN A 376 52.92 11.48 20.14
CA ASN A 376 53.08 10.75 18.87
C ASN A 376 52.21 11.32 17.74
N HIS A 377 51.16 12.06 18.07
CA HIS A 377 50.28 12.73 17.11
C HIS A 377 50.41 14.27 17.15
N GLY A 378 51.49 14.78 17.74
CA GLY A 378 51.79 16.21 17.76
C GLY A 378 50.79 17.04 18.57
N VAL A 379 50.23 16.48 19.64
CA VAL A 379 49.35 17.16 20.59
C VAL A 379 50.09 17.33 21.91
N SER A 380 50.39 18.58 22.29
CA SER A 380 51.01 18.84 23.58
C SER A 380 50.01 18.67 24.73
N LEU A 381 50.50 18.35 25.93
CA LEU A 381 49.66 18.28 27.12
C LEU A 381 48.85 19.57 27.30
N GLN A 382 49.50 20.73 27.17
CA GLN A 382 48.84 22.02 27.31
C GLN A 382 47.70 22.19 26.30
N GLN A 383 47.88 21.76 25.04
CA GLN A 383 46.84 21.86 24.03
C GLN A 383 45.60 21.03 24.38
N GLY A 384 45.75 19.76 24.80
CA GLY A 384 44.58 18.98 25.21
C GLY A 384 44.05 19.30 26.61
N LEU A 385 44.80 20.05 27.42
CA LEU A 385 44.29 20.72 28.61
C LEU A 385 43.58 22.03 28.30
N THR A 386 43.72 22.59 27.08
CA THR A 386 43.03 23.81 26.61
C THR A 386 41.84 23.48 25.70
N ASP A 387 41.90 22.41 24.91
CA ASP A 387 40.84 22.02 23.97
C ASP A 387 40.56 20.52 24.00
N LEU A 388 39.35 20.14 23.58
CA LEU A 388 39.16 18.78 23.10
C LEU A 388 39.89 18.63 21.77
N VAL A 389 40.70 17.58 21.65
CA VAL A 389 41.49 17.29 20.46
C VAL A 389 41.12 15.90 19.95
N GLY A 390 40.59 15.83 18.74
CA GLY A 390 40.39 14.59 18.01
C GLY A 390 41.61 14.24 17.15
N VAL A 391 41.98 12.97 17.15
CA VAL A 391 43.02 12.39 16.31
C VAL A 391 42.36 11.31 15.47
N ASP A 392 42.35 11.50 14.15
CA ASP A 392 41.84 10.49 13.22
C ASP A 392 42.81 9.31 13.17
N LEU A 393 42.34 8.13 13.57
CA LEU A 393 43.17 6.94 13.73
C LEU A 393 43.61 6.34 12.39
N SER A 394 42.99 6.75 11.27
CA SER A 394 43.33 6.21 9.95
C SER A 394 44.48 6.95 9.27
N ASN A 395 44.67 8.23 9.56
CA ASN A 395 45.66 9.08 8.88
C ASN A 395 46.49 9.95 9.84
N GLY A 396 46.21 9.91 11.15
CA GLY A 396 46.88 10.72 12.16
C GLY A 396 46.49 12.20 12.18
N ASN A 397 45.52 12.63 11.36
CA ASN A 397 45.13 14.03 11.27
C ASN A 397 44.48 14.50 12.58
N ARG A 398 44.92 15.66 13.05
CA ARG A 398 44.39 16.31 14.26
C ARG A 398 43.29 17.31 13.92
N VAL A 399 42.25 17.35 14.74
CA VAL A 399 41.18 18.35 14.70
C VAL A 399 40.87 18.79 16.12
N SER A 400 40.87 20.09 16.41
CA SER A 400 40.69 20.60 17.77
C SER A 400 39.59 21.64 17.88
N GLY A 401 39.14 21.89 19.11
CA GLY A 401 38.21 22.95 19.44
C GLY A 401 36.84 22.80 18.76
N PHE A 402 36.28 23.89 18.23
CA PHE A 402 34.97 23.88 17.55
C PHE A 402 34.93 22.94 16.34
N ASP A 403 36.02 22.85 15.58
CA ASP A 403 36.10 22.00 14.39
C ASP A 403 35.97 20.51 14.73
N LEU A 404 36.33 20.11 15.96
CA LEU A 404 36.08 18.75 16.45
C LEU A 404 34.57 18.47 16.56
N TYR A 405 33.79 19.40 17.11
CA TYR A 405 32.35 19.24 17.21
C TYR A 405 31.69 19.20 15.84
N TYR A 406 32.11 20.07 14.92
CA TYR A 406 31.65 19.98 13.53
C TYR A 406 31.99 18.61 12.90
N THR A 407 33.20 18.10 13.13
CA THR A 407 33.61 16.77 12.67
C THR A 407 32.73 15.66 13.27
N LEU A 408 32.41 15.76 14.56
CA LEU A 408 31.53 14.82 15.27
C LEU A 408 30.11 14.82 14.70
N THR A 409 29.56 15.98 14.31
CA THR A 409 28.26 16.05 13.63
C THR A 409 28.26 15.38 12.25
N GLY A 410 29.43 15.09 11.67
CA GLY A 410 29.54 14.26 10.45
C GLY A 410 29.75 12.78 10.72
N ARG A 411 30.34 12.41 11.87
CA ARG A 411 30.69 11.02 12.21
C ARG A 411 29.62 10.30 13.02
N LEU A 412 28.95 10.99 13.95
CA LEU A 412 27.93 10.42 14.81
C LEU A 412 26.54 10.65 14.21
N VAL A 413 25.84 9.56 13.84
CA VAL A 413 24.55 9.63 13.12
C VAL A 413 23.51 10.46 13.89
N LEU A 414 23.43 10.31 15.21
CA LEU A 414 22.47 11.08 16.02
C LEU A 414 22.77 12.60 16.05
N LEU A 415 23.98 13.01 15.67
CA LEU A 415 24.37 14.42 15.57
C LEU A 415 24.23 14.99 14.15
N TRP A 416 23.83 14.18 13.16
CA TRP A 416 23.69 14.62 11.77
C TRP A 416 22.72 15.81 11.57
N PRO A 417 21.55 15.86 12.22
CA PRO A 417 20.65 17.01 12.09
C PRO A 417 21.27 18.35 12.52
N LEU A 418 22.29 18.31 13.39
CA LEU A 418 22.99 19.51 13.86
C LEU A 418 24.10 19.96 12.91
N ARG A 419 24.53 19.11 11.96
CA ARG A 419 25.61 19.44 11.03
C ARG A 419 25.39 20.74 10.24
N PRO A 420 24.22 21.03 9.63
CA PRO A 420 24.00 22.31 8.94
C PRO A 420 24.14 23.51 9.88
N ILE A 421 23.69 23.39 11.13
CA ILE A 421 23.81 24.44 12.15
C ILE A 421 25.28 24.69 12.49
N PHE A 422 26.06 23.64 12.74
CA PHE A 422 27.50 23.77 13.02
C PHE A 422 28.29 24.27 11.81
N TRP A 423 27.89 23.88 10.59
CA TRP A 423 28.48 24.41 9.35
C TRP A 423 28.25 25.92 9.23
N LEU A 424 27.01 26.38 9.46
CA LEU A 424 26.67 27.81 9.43
C LEU A 424 27.41 28.58 10.53
N ALA A 425 27.46 28.05 11.75
CA ALA A 425 28.19 28.64 12.87
C ALA A 425 29.71 28.69 12.63
N ARG A 426 30.26 27.72 11.89
CA ARG A 426 31.64 27.74 11.41
C ARG A 426 31.86 28.88 10.41
N LEU A 427 30.96 28.98 9.43
CA LEU A 427 31.02 29.97 8.35
C LEU A 427 30.93 31.41 8.88
N THR A 428 30.04 31.66 9.84
CA THR A 428 29.87 32.99 10.47
C THR A 428 30.91 33.29 11.56
N LYS A 429 31.79 32.35 11.89
CA LYS A 429 32.74 32.39 13.02
C LYS A 429 32.10 32.53 14.41
N ILE A 430 30.78 32.59 14.52
CA ILE A 430 30.07 32.65 15.81
C ILE A 430 30.38 31.41 16.65
N GLY A 431 30.38 30.22 16.02
CA GLY A 431 30.66 28.96 16.69
C GLY A 431 32.06 28.91 17.33
N PRO A 432 33.15 29.15 16.57
CA PRO A 432 34.50 29.25 17.10
C PRO A 432 34.66 30.28 18.24
N THR A 433 34.08 31.47 18.10
CA THR A 433 34.16 32.52 19.13
C THR A 433 33.46 32.12 20.42
N LEU A 434 32.24 31.58 20.32
CA LEU A 434 31.49 31.08 21.47
C LEU A 434 32.21 29.89 22.13
N TYR A 435 32.77 28.99 21.32
CA TYR A 435 33.56 27.87 21.83
C TYR A 435 34.76 28.37 22.65
N ARG A 436 35.53 29.34 22.13
CA ARG A 436 36.67 29.93 22.87
C ARG A 436 36.24 30.57 24.18
N PHE A 437 35.17 31.36 24.14
CA PHE A 437 34.60 31.98 25.33
C PHE A 437 34.30 30.96 26.45
N ILE A 438 33.74 29.80 26.09
CA ILE A 438 33.43 28.72 27.03
C ILE A 438 34.71 27.97 27.44
N ALA A 439 35.55 27.62 26.47
CA ALA A 439 36.77 26.84 26.69
C ALA A 439 37.72 27.53 27.68
N ASP A 440 37.92 28.84 27.53
CA ASP A 440 38.83 29.64 28.37
C ASP A 440 38.29 29.83 29.80
N ARG A 441 36.97 29.69 30.00
CA ARG A 441 36.31 29.88 31.31
C ARG A 441 35.80 28.60 31.95
N ARG A 442 35.99 27.43 31.34
CA ARG A 442 35.28 26.21 31.76
C ARG A 442 35.55 25.75 33.20
N THR A 443 36.77 25.92 33.71
CA THR A 443 37.10 25.53 35.10
C THR A 443 36.43 26.47 36.10
N LYS A 444 36.30 27.76 35.75
CA LYS A 444 35.58 28.75 36.54
C LYS A 444 34.07 28.54 36.49
N LEU A 445 33.53 28.20 35.33
CA LEU A 445 32.08 28.04 35.10
C LEU A 445 31.52 26.71 35.59
N PHE A 446 32.28 25.61 35.44
CA PHE A 446 31.78 24.26 35.69
C PHE A 446 32.55 23.52 36.81
N GLY A 447 33.62 24.10 37.36
CA GLY A 447 34.44 23.47 38.39
C GLY A 447 35.39 22.38 37.86
N VAL A 448 36.06 21.71 38.82
CA VAL A 448 37.08 20.68 38.59
C VAL A 448 36.61 19.39 39.27
N CYS A 449 36.73 18.24 38.58
CA CYS A 449 36.52 16.91 39.19
C CYS A 449 37.76 16.54 40.02
N GLU A 450 37.58 15.88 41.16
CA GLU A 450 38.71 15.24 41.84
C GLU A 450 39.29 14.10 40.97
N PHE A 451 38.47 13.21 40.43
CA PHE A 451 38.88 12.17 39.47
C PHE A 451 37.73 11.74 38.54
N SER A 452 37.99 11.62 37.23
CA SER A 452 37.08 10.98 36.29
C SER A 452 37.17 9.45 36.39
N ASN A 453 36.02 8.78 36.53
CA ASN A 453 35.92 7.32 36.50
C ASN A 453 36.05 6.72 35.08
N ILE A 454 36.42 7.54 34.07
CA ILE A 454 36.63 7.08 32.71
C ILE A 454 38.01 6.38 32.63
N PRO A 455 38.09 5.15 32.11
CA PRO A 455 39.35 4.42 31.95
C PRO A 455 40.26 5.09 30.91
N ASP A 456 41.53 4.69 30.86
CA ASP A 456 42.54 5.28 29.97
C ASP A 456 42.17 5.19 28.49
N ARG A 457 41.46 4.13 28.13
CA ARG A 457 40.83 3.93 26.83
C ARG A 457 39.37 3.62 27.07
N TYR A 458 38.51 4.59 26.78
CA TYR A 458 37.08 4.42 26.91
C TYR A 458 36.42 4.45 25.55
N PHE A 459 35.80 3.35 25.18
CA PHE A 459 34.78 3.29 24.16
C PHE A 459 33.74 2.31 24.68
N ARG A 460 32.51 2.39 24.18
CA ARG A 460 31.44 1.52 24.65
C ARG A 460 31.64 0.12 24.08
N SER A 461 32.53 -0.68 24.66
CA SER A 461 32.77 -2.06 24.24
C SER A 461 31.47 -2.84 24.32
N VAL A 462 31.08 -3.52 23.25
CA VAL A 462 30.03 -4.53 23.33
C VAL A 462 30.71 -5.78 23.86
N VAL A 463 30.27 -6.24 25.03
CA VAL A 463 30.68 -7.54 25.55
C VAL A 463 30.05 -8.59 24.65
N THR A 464 30.80 -9.03 23.64
CA THR A 464 30.43 -10.22 22.89
C THR A 464 30.77 -11.41 23.78
N PRO A 465 29.78 -12.27 24.13
CA PRO A 465 30.07 -13.55 24.76
C PRO A 465 31.12 -14.26 23.91
N ASP A 466 32.12 -14.84 24.57
CA ASP A 466 33.34 -15.40 23.99
C ASP A 466 33.11 -16.05 22.60
N ASP A 467 33.85 -15.60 21.58
CA ASP A 467 33.75 -16.04 20.18
C ASP A 467 33.97 -17.56 20.03
N ASN A 468 34.45 -18.22 21.08
CA ASN A 468 34.67 -19.65 21.20
C ASN A 468 33.38 -20.49 21.30
N ALA A 469 32.18 -19.88 21.30
CA ALA A 469 30.94 -20.63 21.20
C ALA A 469 30.86 -21.38 19.85
N ALA A 470 31.25 -22.66 19.85
CA ALA A 470 31.41 -23.49 18.66
C ALA A 470 30.15 -23.71 17.81
N ARG A 471 28.95 -23.25 18.24
CA ARG A 471 27.68 -23.44 17.53
C ARG A 471 27.07 -22.12 17.11
N ARG A 472 26.70 -21.98 15.83
CA ARG A 472 26.15 -20.74 15.26
C ARG A 472 24.61 -20.75 15.24
N ALA A 473 23.99 -21.93 15.22
CA ALA A 473 22.55 -22.15 15.23
C ALA A 473 22.02 -22.76 16.54
N THR A 474 20.84 -22.31 16.96
CA THR A 474 20.00 -22.95 17.99
C THR A 474 18.86 -23.73 17.35
N PRO A 475 18.22 -24.69 18.07
CA PRO A 475 16.99 -25.32 17.60
C PRO A 475 15.93 -24.29 17.20
N PHE A 476 15.82 -23.19 17.95
CA PHE A 476 14.92 -22.08 17.63
C PHE A 476 15.24 -21.43 16.28
N THR A 477 16.50 -21.02 16.06
CA THR A 477 16.91 -20.36 14.82
C THR A 477 16.75 -21.30 13.62
N ALA A 478 17.22 -22.56 13.73
CA ALA A 478 17.10 -23.55 12.66
C ALA A 478 15.63 -23.89 12.37
N GLY A 479 14.81 -24.05 13.41
CA GLY A 479 13.38 -24.33 13.29
C GLY A 479 12.62 -23.19 12.62
N LEU A 480 12.92 -21.93 12.98
CA LEU A 480 12.29 -20.76 12.36
C LEU A 480 12.66 -20.62 10.88
N VAL A 481 13.93 -20.85 10.52
CA VAL A 481 14.37 -20.85 9.11
C VAL A 481 13.69 -21.96 8.31
N LEU A 482 13.57 -23.17 8.87
CA LEU A 482 12.86 -24.27 8.22
C LEU A 482 11.37 -23.96 8.07
N THR A 483 10.73 -23.39 9.10
CA THR A 483 9.31 -22.97 9.05
C THR A 483 9.09 -21.95 7.94
N LEU A 484 9.96 -20.94 7.83
CA LEU A 484 9.94 -19.97 6.75
C LEU A 484 10.11 -20.63 5.37
N ALA A 485 11.03 -21.58 5.24
CA ALA A 485 11.24 -22.28 3.98
C ALA A 485 10.01 -23.10 3.56
N VAL A 486 9.38 -23.82 4.49
CA VAL A 486 8.17 -24.62 4.24
C VAL A 486 6.98 -23.72 3.87
N LEU A 487 6.70 -22.69 4.68
CA LEU A 487 5.57 -21.79 4.44
C LEU A 487 5.79 -20.85 3.25
N GLY A 488 7.03 -20.43 3.00
CA GLY A 488 7.39 -19.68 1.80
C GLY A 488 7.24 -20.52 0.54
N ALA A 489 7.70 -21.78 0.55
CA ALA A 489 7.52 -22.69 -0.58
C ALA A 489 6.03 -23.00 -0.83
N SER A 490 5.24 -23.24 0.22
CA SER A 490 3.80 -23.46 0.06
C SER A 490 3.09 -22.23 -0.52
N PHE A 491 3.52 -21.02 -0.15
CA PHE A 491 3.03 -19.78 -0.76
C PHE A 491 3.43 -19.65 -2.24
N LEU A 492 4.67 -19.99 -2.61
CA LEU A 492 5.13 -19.95 -4.00
C LEU A 492 4.35 -20.91 -4.91
N LEU A 493 3.87 -22.04 -4.39
CA LEU A 493 2.98 -22.95 -5.12
C LEU A 493 1.61 -22.31 -5.44
N ARG A 494 1.25 -21.21 -4.77
CA ARG A 494 -0.02 -20.49 -4.94
C ARG A 494 0.09 -19.25 -5.84
N LEU A 495 1.25 -19.02 -6.49
CA LEU A 495 1.43 -17.86 -7.37
C LEU A 495 0.43 -17.85 -8.54
N PRO A 496 -0.20 -16.70 -8.86
CA PRO A 496 -1.16 -16.54 -9.96
C PRO A 496 -0.47 -16.52 -11.33
N ILE A 497 0.05 -17.68 -11.76
CA ILE A 497 0.72 -17.82 -13.06
C ILE A 497 -0.32 -18.31 -14.08
N GLY A 498 -0.69 -17.43 -15.00
CA GLY A 498 -1.60 -17.74 -16.12
C GLY A 498 -3.08 -17.84 -15.77
N SER A 499 -3.48 -17.57 -14.53
CA SER A 499 -4.88 -17.53 -14.10
C SER A 499 -5.06 -16.63 -12.88
N THR A 500 -6.17 -15.90 -12.85
CA THR A 500 -6.63 -15.09 -11.71
C THR A 500 -7.16 -15.95 -10.57
N GLU A 501 -7.40 -17.24 -10.82
CA GLU A 501 -7.86 -18.23 -9.85
C GLU A 501 -6.80 -19.33 -9.66
N PRO A 502 -5.61 -19.01 -9.12
CA PRO A 502 -4.52 -19.97 -8.98
C PRO A 502 -4.89 -21.22 -8.17
N GLU A 503 -5.89 -21.10 -7.30
CA GLU A 503 -6.39 -22.11 -6.37
C GLU A 503 -7.20 -23.20 -7.05
N THR A 504 -7.58 -23.04 -8.32
CA THR A 504 -8.17 -24.12 -9.14
C THR A 504 -7.16 -25.23 -9.47
N ARG A 505 -5.85 -24.93 -9.41
CA ARG A 505 -4.80 -25.94 -9.61
C ARG A 505 -4.66 -26.81 -8.37
N SER A 506 -4.62 -28.12 -8.56
CA SER A 506 -4.56 -29.11 -7.48
C SER A 506 -3.46 -28.84 -6.44
N VAL A 507 -2.25 -28.47 -6.89
CA VAL A 507 -1.11 -28.20 -6.01
C VAL A 507 -1.32 -26.92 -5.18
N ALA A 508 -1.86 -25.86 -5.79
CA ALA A 508 -2.16 -24.61 -5.09
C ALA A 508 -3.31 -24.79 -4.10
N ASN A 509 -4.36 -25.53 -4.47
CA ASN A 509 -5.45 -25.90 -3.58
C ASN A 509 -4.96 -26.69 -2.38
N PHE A 510 -4.11 -27.71 -2.61
CA PHE A 510 -3.51 -28.51 -1.53
C PHE A 510 -2.69 -27.63 -0.56
N ALA A 511 -1.86 -26.73 -1.09
CA ALA A 511 -1.10 -25.79 -0.27
C ALA A 511 -2.02 -24.85 0.54
N ARG A 512 -3.08 -24.32 -0.07
CA ARG A 512 -4.11 -23.52 0.62
C ARG A 512 -4.83 -24.33 1.70
N SER A 513 -5.27 -25.56 1.41
CA SER A 513 -6.02 -26.36 2.38
C SER A 513 -5.17 -26.76 3.58
N LEU A 514 -3.88 -27.03 3.36
CA LEU A 514 -2.97 -27.46 4.43
C LEU A 514 -2.46 -26.29 5.26
N PHE A 515 -2.14 -25.15 4.64
CA PHE A 515 -1.45 -24.04 5.30
C PHE A 515 -2.29 -22.77 5.45
N GLY A 516 -3.38 -22.62 4.70
CA GLY A 516 -4.18 -21.38 4.67
C GLY A 516 -3.32 -20.13 4.51
N ALA A 517 -3.65 -19.09 5.27
CA ALA A 517 -2.86 -17.86 5.38
C ALA A 517 -1.68 -17.92 6.38
N SER A 518 -1.30 -19.09 6.91
CA SER A 518 -0.21 -19.18 7.90
C SER A 518 1.15 -18.56 7.48
N PRO A 519 1.54 -18.46 6.18
CA PRO A 519 2.73 -17.71 5.78
C PRO A 519 2.69 -16.21 6.15
N ALA A 520 1.51 -15.64 6.41
CA ALA A 520 1.34 -14.25 6.83
C ALA A 520 2.00 -13.96 8.19
N ALA A 521 2.29 -14.99 9.01
CA ALA A 521 3.08 -14.84 10.24
C ALA A 521 4.50 -14.29 9.97
N PHE A 522 5.02 -14.49 8.75
CA PHE A 522 6.28 -13.92 8.28
C PHE A 522 6.09 -12.68 7.38
N GLY A 523 4.87 -12.17 7.27
CA GLY A 523 4.53 -11.13 6.30
C GLY A 523 4.49 -11.62 4.85
N ILE A 524 4.36 -12.93 4.62
CA ILE A 524 4.22 -13.49 3.27
C ILE A 524 2.72 -13.71 3.00
N TYR A 525 2.09 -12.83 2.22
CA TYR A 525 0.69 -12.96 1.87
C TYR A 525 0.38 -12.41 0.48
N LYS A 526 -0.86 -12.65 0.02
CA LYS A 526 -1.38 -12.16 -1.27
C LYS A 526 -1.39 -10.65 -1.28
N ILE A 527 -0.91 -10.04 -2.36
CA ILE A 527 -0.89 -8.60 -2.55
C ILE A 527 -1.56 -8.28 -3.86
N ASN A 528 -2.58 -7.44 -3.79
CA ASN A 528 -3.29 -6.96 -4.94
C ASN A 528 -3.52 -5.45 -4.75
N VAL A 529 -2.62 -4.65 -5.33
CA VAL A 529 -2.65 -3.19 -5.25
C VAL A 529 -2.48 -2.60 -6.65
N PHE A 530 -3.10 -1.45 -6.89
CA PHE A 530 -3.01 -0.72 -8.16
C PHE A 530 -3.38 -1.55 -9.40
N ASN A 531 -4.19 -2.59 -9.24
CA ASN A 531 -4.81 -3.24 -10.41
C ASN A 531 -5.83 -2.27 -11.03
N SER A 532 -6.32 -2.59 -12.23
CA SER A 532 -7.38 -1.84 -12.92
C SER A 532 -8.58 -1.48 -12.04
N GLN A 533 -8.96 -2.37 -11.11
CA GLN A 533 -10.10 -2.21 -10.19
C GLN A 533 -9.79 -1.33 -8.96
N ASP A 534 -8.52 -1.22 -8.53
CA ASP A 534 -8.13 -0.27 -7.48
C ASP A 534 -7.99 1.13 -8.07
N LEU A 535 -7.43 1.19 -9.27
CA LEU A 535 -7.23 2.38 -10.06
C LEU A 535 -8.55 3.07 -10.41
N SER A 536 -9.65 2.34 -10.59
CA SER A 536 -10.97 2.95 -10.84
C SER A 536 -11.48 3.81 -9.69
N ILE A 537 -11.07 3.54 -8.44
CA ILE A 537 -11.50 4.32 -7.27
C ILE A 537 -10.85 5.70 -7.27
N PHE A 538 -9.62 5.79 -7.77
CA PHE A 538 -8.78 6.99 -7.75
C PHE A 538 -9.28 8.14 -8.63
N ARG A 539 -10.38 7.90 -9.34
CA ARG A 539 -11.10 8.87 -10.17
C ARG A 539 -12.18 9.61 -9.40
N PHE A 540 -12.65 9.02 -8.29
CA PHE A 540 -13.83 9.50 -7.55
C PHE A 540 -13.45 10.10 -6.21
N THR A 541 -13.77 11.37 -6.00
CA THR A 541 -13.75 11.98 -4.67
C THR A 541 -15.17 12.08 -4.13
N ASN A 542 -15.31 12.23 -2.82
CA ASN A 542 -16.59 12.47 -2.18
C ASN A 542 -16.46 13.63 -1.19
N GLU A 543 -17.54 14.37 -1.05
CA GLU A 543 -17.65 15.48 -0.10
C GLU A 543 -19.02 15.41 0.59
N VAL A 544 -19.09 15.77 1.87
CA VAL A 544 -20.31 15.71 2.68
C VAL A 544 -20.63 17.09 3.24
N PHE A 545 -21.87 17.53 3.04
CA PHE A 545 -22.35 18.85 3.43
C PHE A 545 -23.70 18.76 4.15
N LEU A 546 -24.04 19.76 4.96
CA LEU A 546 -25.39 19.90 5.51
C LEU A 546 -26.36 20.34 4.42
N HIS A 547 -27.57 19.79 4.42
CA HIS A 547 -28.64 20.24 3.53
C HIS A 547 -29.23 21.56 4.04
N HIS A 548 -29.57 22.46 3.11
CA HIS A 548 -30.30 23.70 3.41
C HIS A 548 -31.52 23.79 2.48
N ASP A 549 -32.63 24.31 3.01
CA ASP A 549 -33.86 24.49 2.23
C ASP A 549 -33.58 25.36 0.99
N GLY A 550 -34.04 24.90 -0.17
CA GLY A 550 -33.79 25.55 -1.46
C GLY A 550 -32.49 25.12 -2.16
N PHE A 551 -31.73 24.16 -1.61
CA PHE A 551 -30.61 23.58 -2.32
C PHE A 551 -31.08 22.78 -3.55
N ASP A 552 -30.67 23.24 -4.74
CA ASP A 552 -30.92 22.54 -5.99
C ASP A 552 -29.91 21.40 -6.19
N LEU A 553 -30.38 20.16 -5.99
CA LEU A 553 -29.58 18.97 -6.20
C LEU A 553 -29.11 18.80 -7.66
N THR A 554 -29.74 19.47 -8.63
CA THR A 554 -29.43 19.36 -10.07
C THR A 554 -28.40 20.35 -10.57
N SER A 555 -28.05 21.38 -9.79
CA SER A 555 -27.12 22.43 -10.21
C SER A 555 -25.72 21.89 -10.48
N SER A 556 -25.08 22.30 -11.59
CA SER A 556 -23.68 21.96 -11.86
C SER A 556 -22.68 22.79 -11.05
N GLU A 557 -23.12 23.89 -10.43
CA GLU A 557 -22.25 24.74 -9.63
C GLU A 557 -21.69 23.96 -8.44
N ALA A 558 -20.39 24.13 -8.21
CA ALA A 558 -19.75 23.57 -7.03
C ALA A 558 -20.41 24.20 -5.80
N THR A 559 -20.70 23.40 -4.79
CA THR A 559 -21.33 23.74 -3.50
C THR A 559 -20.51 24.74 -2.64
N VAL A 560 -19.57 25.46 -3.24
CA VAL A 560 -18.47 26.19 -2.63
C VAL A 560 -18.94 27.59 -2.22
N THR A 561 -19.18 27.84 -0.92
CA THR A 561 -18.26 28.61 -0.04
C THR A 561 -18.87 29.21 1.24
N SER A 562 -20.18 29.44 1.39
CA SER A 562 -20.58 30.52 2.30
C SER A 562 -20.80 30.17 3.78
N ASP A 563 -20.94 28.91 4.22
CA ASP A 563 -21.14 28.63 5.66
C ASP A 563 -20.62 27.25 6.09
N SER A 564 -19.30 27.07 6.03
CA SER A 564 -18.63 25.84 6.45
C SER A 564 -18.72 25.60 7.97
N LYS A 565 -19.88 25.18 8.48
CA LYS A 565 -19.93 24.28 9.62
C LYS A 565 -19.38 22.94 9.13
N ARG A 566 -18.05 22.85 9.01
CA ARG A 566 -17.37 21.64 8.54
C ARG A 566 -17.81 20.49 9.43
N ILE A 567 -18.49 19.52 8.83
CA ILE A 567 -18.70 18.22 9.45
C ILE A 567 -17.31 17.61 9.58
N GLU A 568 -16.91 17.30 10.81
CA GLU A 568 -15.65 16.63 11.07
C GLU A 568 -15.79 15.16 10.68
N GLN A 569 -14.88 14.70 9.83
CA GLN A 569 -14.79 13.30 9.46
C GLN A 569 -13.78 12.60 10.39
N VAL A 570 -14.29 11.76 11.28
CA VAL A 570 -13.49 10.91 12.16
C VAL A 570 -13.76 9.46 11.79
N MET A 571 -12.81 8.82 11.12
CA MET A 571 -12.99 7.47 10.59
C MET A 571 -11.95 6.50 11.17
N SER A 572 -12.41 5.33 11.61
CA SER A 572 -11.52 4.22 11.99
C SER A 572 -10.93 3.54 10.76
N ASP A 573 -9.80 2.85 10.91
CA ASP A 573 -9.18 2.10 9.81
C ASP A 573 -10.14 1.02 9.24
N GLN A 574 -10.93 0.38 10.10
CA GLN A 574 -11.95 -0.59 9.67
C GLN A 574 -13.03 0.07 8.82
N GLN A 575 -13.55 1.23 9.24
CA GLN A 575 -14.53 2.00 8.48
C GLN A 575 -13.95 2.47 7.14
N ALA A 576 -12.70 2.95 7.13
CA ALA A 576 -11.99 3.35 5.92
C ALA A 576 -11.82 2.17 4.96
N TYR A 577 -11.45 1.00 5.48
CA TYR A 577 -11.31 -0.23 4.71
C TYR A 577 -12.65 -0.67 4.10
N LEU A 578 -13.72 -0.69 4.91
CA LEU A 578 -15.06 -1.06 4.44
C LEU A 578 -15.55 -0.07 3.38
N LEU A 579 -15.44 1.24 3.63
CA LEU A 579 -15.82 2.26 2.66
C LEU A 579 -15.02 2.11 1.37
N THR A 580 -13.70 1.90 1.45
CA THR A 580 -12.85 1.65 0.28
C THR A 580 -13.27 0.37 -0.44
N SER A 581 -13.57 -0.72 0.27
CA SER A 581 -14.05 -1.98 -0.30
C SER A 581 -15.35 -1.79 -1.10
N HIS A 582 -16.31 -1.09 -0.50
CA HIS A 582 -17.57 -0.74 -1.14
C HIS A 582 -17.34 0.21 -2.32
N MET A 583 -16.42 1.18 -2.22
CA MET A 583 -16.04 2.05 -3.33
C MET A 583 -15.36 1.28 -4.46
N ARG A 584 -14.60 0.21 -4.17
CA ARG A 584 -14.07 -0.69 -5.21
C ARG A 584 -15.22 -1.31 -5.98
N ARG A 585 -16.20 -1.86 -5.26
CA ARG A 585 -17.42 -2.44 -5.85
C ARG A 585 -18.09 -1.36 -6.72
N MET A 586 -18.47 -0.23 -6.14
CA MET A 586 -19.12 0.89 -6.84
C MET A 586 -18.31 1.44 -8.02
N SER A 587 -16.99 1.49 -7.97
CA SER A 587 -16.19 1.97 -9.12
C SER A 587 -16.16 0.97 -10.29
N ARG A 588 -16.43 -0.31 -10.00
CA ARG A 588 -16.63 -1.34 -11.03
C ARG A 588 -18.04 -1.26 -11.58
N MET A 589 -19.03 -1.05 -10.70
CA MET A 589 -20.43 -1.02 -11.08
C MET A 589 -20.80 0.37 -11.59
N ASN A 590 -21.52 0.46 -12.71
CA ASN A 590 -22.22 1.71 -13.03
C ASN A 590 -21.28 2.89 -13.27
N PHE A 591 -21.76 4.12 -13.11
CA PHE A 591 -21.02 5.34 -13.40
C PHE A 591 -20.12 5.81 -12.24
N GLY A 592 -19.99 5.03 -11.17
CA GLY A 592 -19.36 5.46 -9.91
C GLY A 592 -20.33 6.07 -8.91
N CYS A 593 -21.63 5.85 -9.10
CA CYS A 593 -22.70 6.18 -8.16
C CYS A 593 -23.73 5.06 -8.16
N ASP A 594 -24.13 4.63 -6.97
CA ASP A 594 -25.06 3.52 -6.79
C ASP A 594 -25.83 3.69 -5.47
N ARG A 595 -27.16 3.51 -5.53
CA ARG A 595 -28.04 3.61 -4.37
C ARG A 595 -27.77 2.51 -3.36
N GLU A 596 -27.61 1.26 -3.83
CA GLU A 596 -27.34 0.11 -2.96
C GLU A 596 -26.03 0.31 -2.17
N PHE A 597 -24.99 0.81 -2.86
CA PHE A 597 -23.74 1.21 -2.22
C PHE A 597 -23.96 2.22 -1.09
N ILE A 598 -24.67 3.33 -1.34
CA ILE A 598 -24.87 4.36 -0.31
C ILE A 598 -25.65 3.77 0.86
N GLU A 599 -26.76 3.08 0.61
CA GLU A 599 -27.57 2.44 1.66
C GLU A 599 -26.73 1.50 2.54
N SER A 600 -25.88 0.67 1.91
CA SER A 600 -25.00 -0.25 2.63
C SER A 600 -23.89 0.45 3.44
N THR A 601 -23.53 1.68 3.08
CA THR A 601 -22.49 2.47 3.74
C THR A 601 -23.02 3.57 4.65
N LEU A 602 -24.33 3.83 4.70
CA LEU A 602 -24.95 4.82 5.59
C LEU A 602 -24.58 4.67 7.07
N PRO A 603 -24.48 3.45 7.65
CA PRO A 603 -24.00 3.31 9.02
C PRO A 603 -22.59 3.90 9.20
N ILE A 604 -21.71 3.71 8.21
CA ILE A 604 -20.34 4.24 8.22
C ILE A 604 -20.38 5.76 8.12
N TRP A 605 -21.16 6.33 7.19
CA TRP A 605 -21.31 7.78 7.06
C TRP A 605 -21.82 8.42 8.35
N ARG A 606 -22.88 7.85 8.93
CA ARG A 606 -23.46 8.30 10.20
C ARG A 606 -22.43 8.26 11.32
N ASP A 607 -21.61 7.21 11.40
CA ASP A 607 -20.67 7.04 12.51
C ASP A 607 -19.40 7.88 12.34
N THR A 608 -19.04 8.25 11.10
CA THR A 608 -17.82 8.99 10.78
C THR A 608 -17.99 10.50 10.76
N HIS A 609 -19.22 10.99 10.55
CA HIS A 609 -19.50 12.40 10.39
C HIS A 609 -20.09 12.98 11.68
N ARG A 610 -19.43 13.99 12.23
CA ARG A 610 -19.80 14.65 13.49
C ARG A 610 -19.82 16.16 13.31
N LEU A 611 -20.75 16.82 13.98
CA LEU A 611 -20.70 18.26 14.16
C LEU A 611 -19.51 18.62 15.08
N PRO A 612 -18.99 19.86 15.06
CA PRO A 612 -17.88 20.27 15.93
C PRO A 612 -18.12 20.09 17.44
N ASN A 613 -19.39 19.96 17.87
CA ASN A 613 -19.77 19.64 19.26
C ASN A 613 -19.80 18.13 19.57
N GLY A 614 -19.47 17.27 18.60
CA GLY A 614 -19.49 15.81 18.71
C GLY A 614 -20.86 15.17 18.48
N GLU A 615 -21.90 15.94 18.16
CA GLU A 615 -23.23 15.40 17.88
C GLU A 615 -23.34 14.85 16.44
N ILE A 616 -24.21 13.88 16.24
CA ILE A 616 -24.57 13.38 14.90
C ILE A 616 -25.47 14.44 14.25
N PRO A 617 -25.24 14.83 12.98
CA PRO A 617 -26.15 15.72 12.26
C PRO A 617 -27.57 15.12 12.26
N VAL A 618 -28.54 15.86 12.84
CA VAL A 618 -29.96 15.44 12.86
C VAL A 618 -30.66 15.81 11.55
N GLU A 619 -30.10 16.78 10.83
CA GLU A 619 -30.58 17.27 9.54
C GLU A 619 -30.16 16.33 8.40
N ASP A 620 -30.83 16.48 7.25
CA ASP A 620 -30.40 15.83 6.03
C ASP A 620 -29.00 16.33 5.65
N VAL A 621 -28.18 15.42 5.12
CA VAL A 621 -26.87 15.73 4.56
C VAL A 621 -26.87 15.44 3.07
N ILE A 622 -26.00 16.13 2.35
CA ILE A 622 -25.73 15.87 0.95
C ILE A 622 -24.38 15.17 0.86
N ILE A 623 -24.36 13.96 0.31
CA ILE A 623 -23.14 13.26 -0.06
C ILE A 623 -22.97 13.47 -1.57
N GLU A 624 -21.97 14.26 -1.96
CA GLU A 624 -21.63 14.51 -3.36
C GLU A 624 -20.45 13.63 -3.77
N PHE A 625 -20.63 12.84 -4.84
CA PHE A 625 -19.52 12.18 -5.51
C PHE A 625 -19.09 13.03 -6.69
N ARG A 626 -17.78 13.22 -6.83
CA ARG A 626 -17.18 13.95 -7.94
C ARG A 626 -16.27 13.01 -8.72
N ILE A 627 -16.24 13.19 -10.03
CA ILE A 627 -15.29 12.50 -10.91
C ILE A 627 -14.23 13.48 -11.37
N SER A 628 -12.97 13.10 -11.25
CA SER A 628 -11.83 13.90 -11.71
C SER A 628 -11.46 13.53 -13.14
N ALA A 629 -10.97 14.52 -13.90
CA ALA A 629 -10.37 14.29 -15.20
C ALA A 629 -9.24 13.27 -15.06
N TRP A 630 -9.34 12.18 -15.82
CA TRP A 630 -8.35 11.11 -15.76
C TRP A 630 -8.13 10.52 -17.15
N PRO A 631 -6.87 10.44 -17.61
CA PRO A 631 -6.61 10.03 -18.98
C PRO A 631 -6.94 8.55 -19.12
N THR A 632 -7.65 8.20 -20.19
CA THR A 632 -7.91 6.81 -20.56
C THR A 632 -6.62 6.15 -21.05
N ALA A 633 -6.65 4.83 -21.24
CA ALA A 633 -5.52 4.12 -21.84
C ALA A 633 -5.22 4.65 -23.24
N ASP A 634 -6.25 5.03 -24.00
CA ASP A 634 -6.11 5.55 -25.35
C ASP A 634 -5.60 6.99 -25.33
N ASP A 635 -6.04 7.84 -24.40
CA ASP A 635 -5.48 9.19 -24.20
C ASP A 635 -3.96 9.12 -23.95
N LEU A 636 -3.51 8.20 -23.08
CA LEU A 636 -2.08 8.02 -22.77
C LEU A 636 -1.30 7.42 -23.94
N ARG A 637 -1.90 6.52 -24.73
CA ARG A 637 -1.27 5.94 -25.93
C ARG A 637 -1.14 6.96 -27.06
N ALA A 638 -2.13 7.84 -27.19
CA ALA A 638 -2.18 8.92 -28.16
C ALA A 638 -1.39 10.16 -27.71
N TYR A 639 -0.89 10.19 -26.46
CA TYR A 639 -0.19 11.33 -25.87
C TYR A 639 -1.06 12.60 -25.85
N ALA A 640 -2.38 12.42 -25.66
CA ALA A 640 -3.36 13.49 -25.69
C ALA A 640 -3.22 14.40 -24.47
N THR A 641 -3.10 15.71 -24.69
CA THR A 641 -3.16 16.69 -23.61
C THR A 641 -4.58 16.81 -23.07
N MET A 642 -4.74 16.93 -21.76
CA MET A 642 -6.06 17.07 -21.15
C MET A 642 -6.12 18.24 -20.17
N GLN A 643 -7.29 18.88 -20.14
CA GLN A 643 -7.58 19.86 -19.11
C GLN A 643 -7.85 19.14 -17.79
N ARG A 644 -7.23 19.65 -16.73
CA ARG A 644 -7.52 19.20 -15.37
C ARG A 644 -8.90 19.72 -14.97
N GLY A 645 -9.78 18.81 -14.57
CA GLY A 645 -11.14 19.13 -14.14
C GLY A 645 -11.62 18.18 -13.04
N SER A 646 -12.66 18.59 -12.31
CA SER A 646 -13.41 17.73 -11.41
C SER A 646 -14.87 18.16 -11.45
N TRP A 647 -15.74 17.22 -11.76
CA TRP A 647 -17.16 17.48 -11.97
C TRP A 647 -17.98 16.74 -10.92
N PRO A 648 -19.03 17.34 -10.37
CA PRO A 648 -20.00 16.58 -9.59
C PRO A 648 -20.59 15.50 -10.52
N LEU A 649 -20.63 14.27 -10.05
CA LEU A 649 -21.16 13.12 -10.77
C LEU A 649 -22.57 12.81 -10.29
N CYS A 650 -22.75 12.71 -8.99
CA CYS A 650 -24.07 12.54 -8.39
C CYS A 650 -24.11 13.10 -6.97
N ARG A 651 -25.33 13.36 -6.49
CA ARG A 651 -25.62 13.80 -5.12
C ARG A 651 -26.67 12.91 -4.51
N PHE A 652 -26.44 12.54 -3.26
CA PHE A 652 -27.39 11.82 -2.43
C PHE A 652 -27.88 12.74 -1.32
N ARG A 653 -29.19 12.94 -1.22
CA ARG A 653 -29.80 13.54 -0.03
C ARG A 653 -30.10 12.41 0.95
N VAL A 654 -29.44 12.46 2.10
CA VAL A 654 -29.41 11.36 3.06
C VAL A 654 -29.83 11.86 4.43
N ASN A 655 -30.73 11.13 5.06
CA ASN A 655 -31.01 11.33 6.48
C ASN A 655 -30.11 10.38 7.29
N LEU A 656 -29.04 10.89 7.90
CA LEU A 656 -28.08 10.05 8.65
C LEU A 656 -28.70 9.41 9.89
N LYS A 657 -29.70 10.06 10.49
CA LYS A 657 -30.40 9.54 11.67
C LYS A 657 -31.24 8.32 11.32
N ASN A 658 -32.03 8.41 10.26
CA ASN A 658 -32.91 7.34 9.80
C ASN A 658 -32.18 6.32 8.91
N GLN A 659 -30.94 6.62 8.49
CA GLN A 659 -30.18 5.83 7.53
C GLN A 659 -30.99 5.56 6.26
N SER A 660 -31.59 6.62 5.70
CA SER A 660 -32.40 6.55 4.49
C SER A 660 -31.94 7.57 3.45
N ILE A 661 -32.03 7.19 2.18
CA ILE A 661 -31.80 8.08 1.05
C ILE A 661 -33.15 8.63 0.60
N SER A 662 -33.34 9.94 0.64
CA SER A 662 -34.54 10.58 0.09
C SER A 662 -34.41 10.75 -1.42
N ASP A 663 -33.29 11.31 -1.88
CA ASP A 663 -33.10 11.66 -3.29
C ASP A 663 -31.71 11.25 -3.78
N ILE A 664 -31.64 10.92 -5.07
CA ILE A 664 -30.40 10.75 -5.83
C ILE A 664 -30.53 11.52 -7.14
N VAL A 665 -29.52 12.32 -7.45
CA VAL A 665 -29.49 13.12 -8.68
C VAL A 665 -28.13 12.94 -9.33
N PHE A 666 -28.13 12.58 -10.62
CA PHE A 666 -26.93 12.60 -11.44
C PHE A 666 -26.76 13.97 -12.08
N ILE A 667 -25.51 14.40 -12.23
CA ILE A 667 -25.18 15.65 -12.93
C ILE A 667 -24.59 15.30 -14.30
N GLN A 668 -25.12 15.94 -15.35
CA GLN A 668 -24.81 15.58 -16.73
C GLN A 668 -23.32 15.67 -17.07
N GLU A 669 -22.61 16.69 -16.59
CA GLU A 669 -21.17 16.87 -16.87
C GLU A 669 -20.31 15.73 -16.30
N GLY A 670 -20.52 15.38 -15.02
CA GLY A 670 -19.82 14.25 -14.41
C GLY A 670 -20.21 12.92 -15.02
N LEU A 671 -21.49 12.74 -15.38
CA LEU A 671 -21.95 11.55 -16.10
C LEU A 671 -21.25 11.41 -17.46
N ASN A 672 -21.18 12.50 -18.22
CA ASN A 672 -20.48 12.53 -19.51
C ASN A 672 -19.02 12.13 -19.36
N GLU A 673 -18.33 12.64 -18.35
CA GLU A 673 -16.94 12.27 -18.08
C GLU A 673 -16.82 10.79 -17.67
N SER A 674 -17.73 10.28 -16.84
CA SER A 674 -17.74 8.86 -16.43
C SER A 674 -17.93 7.93 -17.62
N VAL A 675 -18.87 8.27 -18.52
CA VAL A 675 -19.14 7.52 -19.76
C VAL A 675 -17.94 7.60 -20.71
N ARG A 676 -17.33 8.79 -20.87
CA ARG A 676 -16.09 8.99 -21.67
C ARG A 676 -14.94 8.13 -21.16
N GLN A 677 -14.70 8.11 -19.85
CA GLN A 677 -13.62 7.32 -19.25
C GLN A 677 -13.80 5.80 -19.40
N LYS A 678 -15.01 5.35 -19.74
CA LYS A 678 -15.32 3.97 -20.11
C LYS A 678 -15.19 3.69 -21.61
N GLY A 679 -14.83 4.69 -22.41
CA GLY A 679 -14.65 4.56 -23.86
C GLY A 679 -15.94 4.75 -24.67
N TYR A 680 -16.99 5.31 -24.07
CA TYR A 680 -18.28 5.54 -24.73
C TYR A 680 -18.52 7.04 -24.95
N PRO A 681 -19.25 7.44 -26.00
CA PRO A 681 -19.65 8.82 -26.19
C PRO A 681 -20.69 9.25 -25.12
N PRO A 682 -20.77 10.54 -24.76
CA PRO A 682 -21.70 11.06 -23.75
C PRO A 682 -23.13 11.09 -24.30
N VAL A 683 -23.79 9.94 -24.26
CA VAL A 683 -25.10 9.75 -24.90
C VAL A 683 -26.24 9.58 -23.92
N LEU A 684 -25.95 9.29 -22.66
CA LEU A 684 -26.96 9.03 -21.61
C LEU A 684 -27.39 10.33 -20.92
N GLY A 685 -28.70 10.56 -20.82
CA GLY A 685 -29.24 11.66 -20.04
C GLY A 685 -29.16 11.40 -18.54
N ALA A 686 -28.81 12.42 -17.75
CA ALA A 686 -28.63 12.31 -16.31
C ALA A 686 -29.88 11.81 -15.57
N ASN A 687 -31.08 12.24 -16.00
CA ASN A 687 -32.35 11.81 -15.43
C ASN A 687 -32.65 10.32 -15.63
N HIS A 688 -31.93 9.65 -16.55
CA HIS A 688 -32.10 8.23 -16.86
C HIS A 688 -30.91 7.38 -16.38
N ALA A 689 -29.93 7.97 -15.70
CA ALA A 689 -28.74 7.26 -15.26
C ALA A 689 -29.05 6.13 -14.28
N GLU A 690 -29.97 6.33 -13.33
CA GLU A 690 -30.43 5.25 -12.43
C GLU A 690 -31.14 4.12 -13.20
N ALA A 691 -31.94 4.45 -14.22
CA ALA A 691 -32.59 3.43 -15.05
C ALA A 691 -31.57 2.62 -15.89
N ALA A 692 -30.49 3.26 -16.36
CA ALA A 692 -29.40 2.57 -17.05
C ALA A 692 -28.62 1.62 -16.12
N ILE A 693 -28.51 1.95 -14.83
CA ILE A 693 -27.92 1.06 -13.81
C ILE A 693 -28.73 -0.23 -13.67
N ASP A 694 -30.06 -0.10 -13.68
CA ASP A 694 -31.00 -1.21 -13.56
C ASP A 694 -31.35 -1.86 -14.93
N PHE A 695 -30.58 -1.58 -15.98
CA PHE A 695 -30.86 -2.08 -17.32
C PHE A 695 -30.90 -3.62 -17.35
N PRO A 696 -31.98 -4.25 -17.85
CA PRO A 696 -32.21 -5.70 -17.79
C PRO A 696 -31.36 -6.45 -18.81
N CYS A 697 -30.04 -6.45 -18.61
CA CYS A 697 -29.03 -6.92 -19.56
C CYS A 697 -29.31 -8.31 -20.13
N ARG A 698 -29.68 -9.28 -19.27
CA ARG A 698 -29.97 -10.65 -19.71
C ARG A 698 -31.13 -10.71 -20.71
N TYR A 699 -32.18 -9.94 -20.49
CA TYR A 699 -33.35 -9.88 -21.36
C TYR A 699 -33.03 -9.11 -22.64
N ALA A 700 -32.31 -7.98 -22.52
CA ALA A 700 -31.88 -7.20 -23.67
C ALA A 700 -30.97 -8.01 -24.60
N ALA A 701 -30.01 -8.75 -24.04
CA ALA A 701 -29.11 -9.58 -24.82
C ALA A 701 -29.81 -10.80 -25.41
N ALA A 702 -30.71 -11.46 -24.67
CA ALA A 702 -31.50 -12.57 -25.19
C ALA A 702 -32.40 -12.11 -26.35
N PHE A 703 -33.06 -10.96 -26.21
CA PHE A 703 -33.88 -10.36 -27.24
C PHE A 703 -33.04 -9.92 -28.45
N SER A 704 -31.86 -9.34 -28.23
CA SER A 704 -30.91 -8.98 -29.30
C SER A 704 -30.46 -10.22 -30.08
N ASN A 705 -30.02 -11.26 -29.39
CA ASN A 705 -29.56 -12.51 -30.01
C ASN A 705 -30.66 -13.19 -30.81
N LEU A 706 -31.89 -13.13 -30.31
CA LEU A 706 -33.05 -13.64 -31.01
C LEU A 706 -33.29 -12.90 -32.32
N LEU A 707 -33.27 -11.57 -32.29
CA LEU A 707 -33.42 -10.75 -33.48
C LEU A 707 -32.29 -11.03 -34.49
N ALA A 708 -31.07 -11.29 -34.02
CA ALA A 708 -29.90 -11.49 -34.87
C ALA A 708 -29.67 -12.93 -35.37
N LYS A 709 -30.50 -13.91 -35.00
CA LYS A 709 -30.35 -15.30 -35.48
C LYS A 709 -30.45 -15.33 -37.02
N PRO A 710 -29.41 -15.80 -37.74
CA PRO A 710 -29.44 -15.84 -39.19
C PRO A 710 -30.54 -16.76 -39.71
N GLN A 711 -31.30 -16.30 -40.71
CA GLN A 711 -31.99 -17.22 -41.61
C GLN A 711 -30.95 -18.00 -42.43
N THR A 712 -31.31 -19.20 -42.84
CA THR A 712 -30.48 -20.22 -43.51
C THR A 712 -29.76 -19.78 -44.79
N ASN A 713 -29.91 -18.53 -45.27
CA ASN A 713 -29.36 -18.05 -46.55
C ASN A 713 -28.61 -16.71 -46.50
N SER A 714 -28.47 -16.06 -45.34
CA SER A 714 -27.67 -14.83 -45.21
C SER A 714 -26.62 -15.05 -44.13
N GLU A 715 -25.34 -15.06 -44.50
CA GLU A 715 -24.24 -15.02 -43.53
C GLU A 715 -24.17 -13.60 -42.95
N PRO A 716 -24.65 -13.34 -41.72
CA PRO A 716 -24.20 -12.16 -41.01
C PRO A 716 -22.68 -12.21 -40.95
N SER A 717 -22.02 -11.06 -40.99
CA SER A 717 -20.59 -11.01 -40.71
C SER A 717 -20.39 -11.68 -39.35
N SER A 718 -19.65 -12.79 -39.32
CA SER A 718 -19.46 -13.63 -38.13
C SER A 718 -19.10 -12.78 -36.91
N GLU A 719 -18.38 -11.68 -37.12
CA GLU A 719 -18.00 -10.69 -36.11
C GLU A 719 -19.17 -10.03 -35.37
N PHE A 720 -20.23 -9.58 -36.05
CA PHE A 720 -21.38 -8.91 -35.40
C PHE A 720 -22.15 -9.89 -34.52
N THR A 721 -22.45 -11.08 -35.03
CA THR A 721 -23.11 -12.14 -34.26
C THR A 721 -22.26 -12.58 -33.07
N THR A 722 -20.93 -12.64 -33.23
CA THR A 722 -20.01 -12.93 -32.11
C THR A 722 -20.02 -11.82 -31.07
N LYS A 723 -20.01 -10.55 -31.46
CA LYS A 723 -20.10 -9.42 -30.51
C LYS A 723 -21.44 -9.41 -29.77
N LEU A 724 -22.53 -9.70 -30.46
CA LEU A 724 -23.86 -9.75 -29.86
C LEU A 724 -24.02 -10.92 -28.88
N SER A 725 -23.50 -12.09 -29.24
CA SER A 725 -23.48 -13.24 -28.33
C SER A 725 -22.64 -12.96 -27.09
N GLN A 726 -21.53 -12.22 -27.23
CA GLN A 726 -20.68 -11.80 -26.12
C GLN A 726 -21.38 -10.83 -25.15
N VAL A 727 -22.35 -10.02 -25.61
CA VAL A 727 -23.16 -9.18 -24.70
C VAL A 727 -24.07 -10.02 -23.81
N GLY A 728 -24.54 -11.17 -24.32
CA GLY A 728 -25.42 -12.10 -23.61
C GLY A 728 -24.72 -13.21 -22.84
N GLU A 729 -23.42 -13.43 -23.04
CA GLU A 729 -22.63 -14.28 -22.15
C GLU A 729 -22.67 -13.67 -20.75
N ASP A 730 -23.35 -14.36 -19.84
CA ASP A 730 -23.40 -14.07 -18.41
C ASP A 730 -22.00 -14.23 -17.83
N ARG A 731 -21.14 -13.24 -18.10
CA ARG A 731 -19.90 -13.05 -17.36
C ARG A 731 -20.37 -12.55 -16.01
N PHE A 732 -20.42 -13.45 -15.03
CA PHE A 732 -20.76 -13.15 -13.63
C PHE A 732 -20.29 -11.74 -13.24
N GLY A 733 -21.24 -10.83 -13.00
CA GLY A 733 -20.96 -9.47 -12.56
C GLY A 733 -20.86 -8.39 -13.64
N ARG A 734 -21.36 -8.60 -14.87
CA ARG A 734 -21.58 -7.48 -15.83
C ARG A 734 -22.70 -6.56 -15.32
N PHE A 735 -22.41 -5.27 -15.22
CA PHE A 735 -23.30 -4.26 -14.64
C PHE A 735 -24.27 -3.69 -15.68
N GLY A 736 -25.47 -3.30 -15.24
CA GLY A 736 -26.54 -2.83 -16.14
C GLY A 736 -26.09 -1.64 -16.99
N ALA A 737 -25.38 -0.67 -16.41
CA ALA A 737 -24.90 0.50 -17.15
C ALA A 737 -23.90 0.19 -18.28
N ASP A 738 -22.96 -0.74 -18.04
CA ASP A 738 -22.01 -1.15 -19.08
C ASP A 738 -22.74 -1.90 -20.18
N CYS A 739 -23.67 -2.78 -19.81
CA CYS A 739 -24.51 -3.48 -20.76
C CYS A 739 -25.41 -2.53 -21.57
N PHE A 740 -25.96 -1.49 -20.94
CA PHE A 740 -26.72 -0.44 -21.61
C PHE A 740 -25.87 0.23 -22.70
N LEU A 741 -24.64 0.66 -22.36
CA LEU A 741 -23.74 1.36 -23.29
C LEU A 741 -23.23 0.43 -24.41
N GLU A 742 -22.83 -0.81 -24.09
CA GLU A 742 -22.42 -1.82 -25.07
C GLU A 742 -23.58 -2.15 -26.03
N THR A 743 -24.77 -2.40 -25.49
CA THR A 743 -25.96 -2.71 -26.28
C THR A 743 -26.28 -1.56 -27.21
N TRP A 744 -26.31 -0.33 -26.70
CA TRP A 744 -26.51 0.87 -27.52
C TRP A 744 -25.50 0.99 -28.67
N GLN A 745 -24.21 0.77 -28.39
CA GLN A 745 -23.16 0.86 -29.39
C GLN A 745 -23.33 -0.20 -30.48
N LEU A 746 -23.71 -1.43 -30.12
CA LEU A 746 -24.02 -2.49 -31.08
C LEU A 746 -25.27 -2.18 -31.90
N LEU A 747 -26.33 -1.67 -31.26
CA LEU A 747 -27.56 -1.28 -31.95
C LEU A 747 -27.31 -0.18 -33.00
N ARG A 748 -26.38 0.74 -32.76
CA ARG A 748 -25.99 1.74 -33.75
C ARG A 748 -25.30 1.16 -34.98
N GLN A 749 -24.64 0.01 -34.84
CA GLN A 749 -24.01 -0.70 -35.95
C GLN A 749 -25.02 -1.52 -36.76
N TRP A 750 -26.28 -1.62 -36.32
CA TRP A 750 -27.33 -2.36 -37.00
C TRP A 750 -27.75 -1.67 -38.32
N PRO A 751 -27.80 -2.41 -39.46
CA PRO A 751 -28.44 -1.91 -40.67
C PRO A 751 -29.91 -1.53 -40.46
N ASP A 752 -30.34 -0.37 -40.99
CA ASP A 752 -31.70 0.19 -40.80
C ASP A 752 -32.83 -0.75 -41.27
N ASN A 753 -32.54 -1.64 -42.22
CA ASN A 753 -33.50 -2.57 -42.84
C ASN A 753 -33.47 -3.99 -42.27
N PHE A 754 -32.71 -4.22 -41.19
CA PHE A 754 -32.57 -5.55 -40.62
C PHE A 754 -33.87 -6.07 -39.98
N PRO A 755 -34.63 -5.31 -39.18
CA PRO A 755 -35.77 -5.86 -38.44
C PRO A 755 -36.92 -6.28 -39.37
N GLU A 756 -37.29 -5.44 -40.34
CA GLU A 756 -38.48 -5.64 -41.20
C GLU A 756 -38.43 -6.94 -42.03
N ASN A 757 -37.24 -7.37 -42.45
CA ASN A 757 -37.07 -8.59 -43.24
C ASN A 757 -36.94 -9.86 -42.39
N HIS A 758 -36.70 -9.74 -41.07
CA HIS A 758 -36.37 -10.88 -40.20
C HIS A 758 -37.54 -11.34 -39.32
N PHE A 759 -38.50 -10.47 -38.99
CA PHE A 759 -39.58 -10.83 -38.05
C PHE A 759 -40.51 -11.96 -38.53
N ALA A 760 -40.67 -12.16 -39.84
CA ALA A 760 -41.61 -13.13 -40.40
C ALA A 760 -41.25 -14.61 -40.14
N SER A 761 -40.01 -14.91 -39.72
CA SER A 761 -39.54 -16.28 -39.43
C SER A 761 -39.25 -16.54 -37.96
N ILE A 762 -39.61 -15.61 -37.07
CA ILE A 762 -39.21 -15.67 -35.68
C ILE A 762 -40.21 -16.53 -34.90
N ASP A 763 -39.67 -17.41 -34.06
CA ASP A 763 -40.39 -18.32 -33.17
C ASP A 763 -41.44 -17.57 -32.30
N PRO A 764 -42.70 -18.01 -32.20
CA PRO A 764 -43.72 -17.39 -31.35
C PRO A 764 -43.27 -17.09 -29.90
N ASP A 765 -42.42 -17.94 -29.31
CA ASP A 765 -41.86 -17.76 -27.95
C ASP A 765 -41.03 -16.47 -27.79
N SER A 766 -40.66 -15.86 -28.92
CA SER A 766 -39.91 -14.61 -28.99
C SER A 766 -40.70 -13.38 -28.56
N CYS A 767 -42.02 -13.42 -28.77
CA CYS A 767 -42.93 -12.37 -28.36
C CYS A 767 -42.91 -12.20 -26.83
N ASP A 768 -42.98 -13.30 -26.08
CA ASP A 768 -42.96 -13.27 -24.61
C ASP A 768 -41.68 -12.67 -24.06
N LEU A 769 -40.52 -13.00 -24.67
CA LEU A 769 -39.23 -12.42 -24.29
C LEU A 769 -39.18 -10.91 -24.54
N GLY A 770 -39.72 -10.44 -25.67
CA GLY A 770 -39.80 -9.03 -26.01
C GLY A 770 -40.71 -8.24 -25.06
N LEU A 771 -41.88 -8.79 -24.73
CA LEU A 771 -42.79 -8.18 -23.75
C LEU A 771 -42.17 -8.16 -22.35
N GLU A 772 -41.50 -9.23 -21.94
CA GLU A 772 -40.82 -9.26 -20.64
C GLU A 772 -39.68 -8.25 -20.54
N LEU A 773 -38.91 -8.06 -21.64
CA LEU A 773 -37.95 -6.98 -21.73
C LEU A 773 -38.64 -5.61 -21.56
N LEU A 774 -39.73 -5.35 -22.30
CA LEU A 774 -40.47 -4.09 -22.19
C LEU A 774 -41.03 -3.84 -20.80
N ARG A 775 -41.60 -4.85 -20.13
CA ARG A 775 -42.07 -4.73 -18.75
C ARG A 775 -40.95 -4.28 -17.83
N ARG A 776 -39.76 -4.88 -17.97
CA ARG A 776 -38.59 -4.53 -17.15
C ARG A 776 -38.05 -3.15 -17.46
N LEU A 777 -37.98 -2.76 -18.73
CA LEU A 777 -37.57 -1.42 -19.13
C LEU A 777 -38.56 -0.36 -18.62
N ASN A 778 -39.87 -0.61 -18.78
CA ASN A 778 -40.92 0.29 -18.29
C ASN A 778 -40.86 0.42 -16.76
N ASN A 779 -40.69 -0.68 -16.04
CA ASN A 779 -40.56 -0.66 -14.58
C ASN A 779 -39.30 0.07 -14.12
N SER A 780 -38.17 -0.14 -14.79
CA SER A 780 -36.89 0.53 -14.50
C SER A 780 -36.99 2.04 -14.71
N LEU A 781 -37.58 2.50 -15.82
CA LEU A 781 -37.84 3.93 -16.03
C LEU A 781 -38.89 4.49 -15.07
N ALA A 782 -40.03 3.82 -14.92
CA ALA A 782 -41.14 4.28 -14.08
C ALA A 782 -40.73 4.49 -12.63
N ALA A 783 -39.90 3.61 -12.09
CA ALA A 783 -39.43 3.71 -10.71
C ALA A 783 -38.46 4.88 -10.49
N LYS A 784 -37.77 5.36 -11.53
CA LYS A 784 -36.60 6.26 -11.39
C LYS A 784 -36.75 7.62 -12.07
N ALA A 785 -37.33 7.63 -13.27
CA ALA A 785 -37.54 8.82 -14.10
C ALA A 785 -39.04 9.16 -14.30
N GLY A 786 -39.94 8.31 -13.81
CA GLY A 786 -41.38 8.43 -14.02
C GLY A 786 -41.89 7.57 -15.19
N PRO A 787 -43.21 7.31 -15.26
CA PRO A 787 -43.77 6.40 -16.25
C PRO A 787 -43.61 6.95 -17.66
N SER A 788 -43.08 6.12 -18.57
CA SER A 788 -42.99 6.42 -19.99
C SER A 788 -44.31 6.12 -20.69
N PRO A 789 -45.03 7.13 -21.21
CA PRO A 789 -46.27 6.89 -21.94
C PRO A 789 -46.02 6.11 -23.24
N SER A 790 -44.87 6.31 -23.88
CA SER A 790 -44.52 5.67 -25.15
C SER A 790 -44.28 4.17 -24.97
N ILE A 791 -43.46 3.79 -23.99
CA ILE A 791 -43.14 2.39 -23.70
C ILE A 791 -44.39 1.69 -23.16
N SER A 792 -45.17 2.34 -22.30
CA SER A 792 -46.41 1.77 -21.77
C SER A 792 -47.43 1.51 -22.89
N ALA A 793 -47.54 2.42 -23.87
CA ALA A 793 -48.41 2.23 -25.02
C ALA A 793 -47.96 1.05 -25.91
N HIS A 794 -46.67 0.93 -26.19
CA HIS A 794 -46.11 -0.20 -26.95
C HIS A 794 -46.25 -1.52 -26.20
N LEU A 795 -46.04 -1.53 -24.89
CA LEU A 795 -46.25 -2.70 -24.04
C LEU A 795 -47.71 -3.15 -24.09
N GLN A 796 -48.68 -2.23 -23.93
CA GLN A 796 -50.11 -2.56 -23.98
C GLN A 796 -50.52 -3.11 -25.36
N LYS A 797 -50.03 -2.51 -26.45
CA LYS A 797 -50.28 -3.00 -27.81
C LYS A 797 -49.65 -4.36 -28.06
N GLY A 798 -48.43 -4.57 -27.60
CA GLY A 798 -47.73 -5.85 -27.70
C GLY A 798 -48.44 -6.95 -26.93
N GLU A 799 -48.93 -6.66 -25.71
CA GLU A 799 -49.73 -7.60 -24.91
C GLU A 799 -51.08 -7.93 -25.58
N ALA A 800 -51.73 -6.94 -26.20
CA ALA A 800 -52.95 -7.16 -26.97
C ALA A 800 -52.70 -8.03 -28.22
N ALA A 801 -51.60 -7.80 -28.94
CA ALA A 801 -51.19 -8.60 -30.08
C ALA A 801 -50.85 -10.05 -29.68
N ALA A 802 -50.12 -10.23 -28.57
CA ALA A 802 -49.84 -11.55 -28.00
C ALA A 802 -51.13 -12.29 -27.62
N ALA A 803 -52.09 -11.62 -26.97
CA ALA A 803 -53.39 -12.19 -26.65
C ALA A 803 -54.20 -12.58 -27.90
N ALA A 804 -53.98 -11.89 -29.02
CA ALA A 804 -54.56 -12.22 -30.32
C ALA A 804 -53.76 -13.28 -31.11
N SER A 805 -52.68 -13.83 -30.54
CA SER A 805 -51.74 -14.73 -31.22
C SER A 805 -51.06 -14.12 -32.45
N ASP A 806 -50.93 -12.79 -32.52
CA ASP A 806 -50.17 -12.09 -33.54
C ASP A 806 -48.73 -11.84 -33.06
N SER A 807 -47.89 -12.86 -33.20
CA SER A 807 -46.48 -12.80 -32.76
C SER A 807 -45.67 -11.75 -33.54
N LEU A 808 -46.02 -11.46 -34.80
CA LEU A 808 -45.34 -10.47 -35.62
C LEU A 808 -45.60 -9.06 -35.08
N GLN A 809 -46.86 -8.70 -34.89
CA GLN A 809 -47.22 -7.40 -34.32
C GLN A 809 -46.67 -7.26 -32.89
N CYS A 810 -46.73 -8.32 -32.08
CA CYS A 810 -46.13 -8.32 -30.75
C CYS A 810 -44.63 -8.00 -30.77
N LEU A 811 -43.86 -8.61 -31.68
CA LEU A 811 -42.43 -8.35 -31.82
C LEU A 811 -42.13 -6.94 -32.34
N GLN A 812 -42.94 -6.45 -33.28
CA GLN A 812 -42.83 -5.08 -33.78
C GLN A 812 -43.08 -4.06 -32.68
N GLU A 813 -44.12 -4.25 -31.87
CA GLU A 813 -44.42 -3.38 -30.72
C GLU A 813 -43.34 -3.52 -29.62
N SER A 814 -42.82 -4.73 -29.39
CA SER A 814 -41.70 -4.96 -28.47
C SER A 814 -40.45 -4.20 -28.90
N ARG A 815 -40.12 -4.23 -30.19
CA ARG A 815 -39.01 -3.47 -30.75
C ARG A 815 -39.25 -1.96 -30.69
N ALA A 816 -40.43 -1.50 -31.07
CA ALA A 816 -40.77 -0.07 -31.04
C ALA A 816 -40.76 0.51 -29.62
N GLY A 817 -41.22 -0.26 -28.63
CA GLY A 817 -41.09 0.10 -27.22
C GLY A 817 -39.63 0.15 -26.77
N TRP A 818 -38.78 -0.75 -27.27
CA TRP A 818 -37.35 -0.75 -26.94
C TRP A 818 -36.63 0.43 -27.61
N ASP A 819 -36.99 0.79 -28.84
CA ASP A 819 -36.50 2.00 -29.50
C ASP A 819 -36.96 3.27 -28.77
N SER A 820 -38.20 3.27 -28.28
CA SER A 820 -38.72 4.36 -27.44
C SER A 820 -37.93 4.52 -26.13
N TYR A 821 -37.55 3.40 -25.49
CA TYR A 821 -36.66 3.42 -24.34
C TYR A 821 -35.33 4.12 -24.63
N TRP A 822 -34.69 3.84 -25.77
CA TRP A 822 -33.45 4.52 -26.15
C TRP A 822 -33.66 6.00 -26.44
N ASN A 823 -34.73 6.35 -27.15
CA ASN A 823 -35.03 7.75 -27.47
C ASN A 823 -35.27 8.59 -26.22
N GLU A 824 -35.83 8.00 -25.17
CA GLU A 824 -36.02 8.66 -23.87
C GLU A 824 -34.73 8.68 -23.05
N ALA A 825 -34.03 7.54 -22.95
CA ALA A 825 -32.84 7.42 -22.12
C ALA A 825 -31.66 8.28 -22.63
N LEU A 826 -31.54 8.48 -23.94
CA LEU A 826 -30.43 9.17 -24.56
C LEU A 826 -30.67 10.69 -24.66
N LEU A 827 -29.58 11.46 -24.73
CA LEU A 827 -29.63 12.90 -24.99
C LEU A 827 -30.24 13.18 -26.37
N SER A 828 -31.17 14.13 -26.45
CA SER A 828 -31.93 14.45 -27.67
C SER A 828 -31.07 14.81 -28.88
N SER A 829 -29.88 15.38 -28.67
CA SER A 829 -28.90 15.67 -29.72
C SER A 829 -28.21 14.44 -30.31
N GLN A 830 -28.33 13.28 -29.66
CA GLN A 830 -27.73 11.99 -30.04
C GLN A 830 -28.77 10.96 -30.49
N VAL A 831 -30.07 11.32 -30.41
CA VAL A 831 -31.17 10.53 -30.95
C VAL A 831 -31.17 10.69 -32.47
N MET A 832 -30.41 9.84 -33.16
CA MET A 832 -30.74 9.53 -34.55
C MET A 832 -31.90 8.51 -34.54
N PRO A 833 -32.94 8.69 -35.36
CA PRO A 833 -33.90 7.62 -35.57
C PRO A 833 -33.13 6.42 -36.11
N LEU A 834 -33.15 5.30 -35.38
CA LEU A 834 -32.50 4.02 -35.74
C LEU A 834 -32.92 3.49 -37.12
N THR A 835 -33.87 4.15 -37.79
CA THR A 835 -34.52 3.76 -39.03
C THR A 835 -34.30 4.72 -40.22
N SER A 836 -33.39 5.73 -40.14
CA SER A 836 -33.36 6.81 -41.16
C SER A 836 -32.00 7.29 -41.67
N ALA A 837 -30.87 6.68 -41.30
CA ALA A 837 -29.55 7.20 -41.66
C ALA A 837 -28.79 6.26 -42.61
N SER A 838 -28.57 6.71 -43.86
CA SER A 838 -27.82 5.95 -44.86
C SER A 838 -26.46 5.46 -44.34
N ALA A 839 -26.08 4.22 -44.68
CA ALA A 839 -24.86 3.57 -44.21
C ALA A 839 -23.56 4.39 -44.46
N THR A 840 -23.56 5.26 -45.46
CA THR A 840 -22.43 6.13 -45.81
C THR A 840 -22.23 7.26 -44.80
N ALA A 841 -23.31 7.83 -44.26
CA ALA A 841 -23.25 8.86 -43.23
C ALA A 841 -22.77 8.30 -41.88
N LYS A 842 -23.25 7.11 -41.50
CA LYS A 842 -22.85 6.42 -40.27
C LYS A 842 -21.34 6.12 -40.23
N ASN A 843 -20.73 5.71 -41.34
CA ASN A 843 -19.30 5.41 -41.40
C ASN A 843 -18.39 6.65 -41.37
N GLN A 844 -18.84 7.80 -41.86
CA GLN A 844 -18.09 9.06 -41.76
C GLN A 844 -18.17 9.67 -40.36
N GLU A 845 -19.32 9.54 -39.70
CA GLU A 845 -19.59 10.15 -38.41
C GLU A 845 -19.03 9.33 -37.23
N VAL A 846 -19.06 8.00 -37.31
CA VAL A 846 -18.32 7.14 -36.37
C VAL A 846 -16.82 7.40 -36.47
N ARG A 847 -16.30 7.70 -37.67
CA ARG A 847 -14.90 8.13 -37.83
C ARG A 847 -14.65 9.54 -37.28
N SER A 848 -15.63 10.46 -37.29
CA SER A 848 -15.45 11.79 -36.70
C SER A 848 -15.70 11.86 -35.20
N LEU A 849 -16.46 10.92 -34.63
CA LEU A 849 -16.67 10.76 -33.19
C LEU A 849 -15.54 9.96 -32.52
N ILE A 850 -14.74 9.23 -33.29
CA ILE A 850 -13.60 8.41 -32.83
C ILE A 850 -12.25 8.98 -33.30
N ALA A 851 -12.22 9.91 -34.27
CA ALA A 851 -11.01 10.67 -34.58
C ALA A 851 -10.78 11.74 -33.49
N PRO A 852 -9.52 11.93 -33.05
CA PRO A 852 -9.17 12.79 -31.91
C PRO A 852 -9.55 14.26 -32.09
#